data_AF-A0A6A6QC48-F1
#
_entry.id   AF-A0A6A6QC48-F1
#
_cell.length_a   1.000
_cell.length_b   1.000
_cell.length_c   1.000
_cell.angle_alpha   90.00
_cell.angle_beta   90.00
_cell.angle_gamma   90.00
#
_symmetry.space_group_name_H-M   'P 1'
#
loop_
_entity.id
_entity.type
_entity.pdbx_description
1 polymer ?
#
loop_
_entity_poly.entity_id
_entity_poly.type
_entity_poly.pdbx_seq_one_letter_code
_entity_poly.pdbx_strand_id
1 'polypeptide(L)'
;MVSSSVGFQVSLELAAIFPIRQMVSSATTYTWSKIMSIARTLKQSGSDLLVEEELCAVFGRVWVDSKLSSKFRTMVVEHTSTNSLSHPTLELKVGSGPTLDRAFTATESDLATVVQLSLLGATQERSSLAGSLHYALNKRVELGFPEANPSPGFSGLVGTLEAISSQASPFLWSQTLLAVEERLRPLLNKISLNADTALPTNLLVACLDSLPIIQRWPEEYTLRVSEYGGCVTLIAWAHYVLGLRVLVQGHETSQNILFSSGTSTAPNIVIDGTRKTHMGPAVCLLDRENKVYIGIDPEQADFVPVEAQERHPLRDYCTTNLCRAFDEPYSWAESQDFKDAMEFSIAAAFTLARRATRSGLQDTPCLIKKWQIWNAAYVLFGEREFNEDLIRKYADTICMTEPLKKTPRERLPSSLQSYIHERGPIPIWRAAVDIFFMSTISKIKSCENLPLICETDFMGNSQIYDRIVGCKDSIALSSIDSFSYISWRLLGPDPADPSMALEQNTTDIFMVSEFGWTLFLPSFGSNDGDPAQINPENLYLLEGVPTNKKTGERKFRVRDALLSSIEFIGSGIGGGRVQSAWVIENSVLHYEPRCVSPVLERHEFYGPSNAAFNVMIRFMGEHLEPAMPNDNKRTFDVQKSYRGLHDNLWHTYRAPTCEHGSLSHGERPIAARLSVDVATAAGNWSWHFLEQSKRNNSNIPERIVVVLVKNNPRSRWLAVSVAVEAKTSRNTMLRGPGCCEDCAVQAAAKLPGKWFVII
;
A
#
# COMPACT_ATOMS: atom_id res chain seq x y z
N MET A 1 16.45 16.10 -18.69
CA MET A 1 17.02 17.08 -17.75
C MET A 1 16.78 18.48 -18.31
N VAL A 2 16.44 19.46 -17.47
CA VAL A 2 15.86 20.80 -17.77
C VAL A 2 14.33 20.77 -18.02
N SER A 3 13.54 20.54 -16.98
CA SER A 3 12.11 20.93 -16.96
C SER A 3 11.57 21.30 -15.57
N SER A 4 12.27 20.92 -14.48
CA SER A 4 11.85 21.23 -13.11
C SER A 4 12.08 22.68 -12.67
N SER A 5 13.01 23.41 -13.30
CA SER A 5 13.29 24.82 -12.97
C SER A 5 12.24 25.79 -13.53
N VAL A 6 11.71 25.51 -14.73
CA VAL A 6 10.75 26.39 -15.42
C VAL A 6 9.43 26.44 -14.67
N GLY A 7 8.91 25.29 -14.20
CA GLY A 7 7.69 25.26 -13.40
C GLY A 7 7.83 25.98 -12.05
N PHE A 8 8.99 25.87 -11.39
CA PHE A 8 9.25 26.60 -10.14
C PHE A 8 9.32 28.12 -10.37
N GLN A 9 9.97 28.54 -11.45
CA GLN A 9 10.14 29.96 -11.80
C GLN A 9 8.79 30.61 -12.19
N VAL A 10 7.93 29.88 -12.90
CA VAL A 10 6.57 30.34 -13.27
C VAL A 10 5.62 30.39 -12.07
N SER A 11 5.64 29.39 -11.17
CA SER A 11 4.86 29.44 -9.92
C SER A 11 5.27 30.62 -9.02
N LEU A 12 6.54 31.01 -9.05
CA LEU A 12 7.06 32.16 -8.29
C LEU A 12 6.74 33.52 -8.95
N GLU A 13 6.72 33.58 -10.28
CA GLU A 13 6.29 34.78 -11.00
C GLU A 13 4.76 34.99 -10.87
N LEU A 14 3.96 33.92 -10.74
CA LEU A 14 2.53 34.00 -10.42
C LEU A 14 2.27 34.42 -8.96
N ALA A 15 3.14 34.07 -8.03
CA ALA A 15 3.07 34.57 -6.65
C ALA A 15 3.24 36.11 -6.55
N ALA A 16 3.80 36.76 -7.59
CA ALA A 16 3.84 38.21 -7.70
C ALA A 16 2.49 38.84 -8.14
N ILE A 17 1.52 38.03 -8.57
CA ILE A 17 0.23 38.45 -9.13
C ILE A 17 -0.94 38.32 -8.12
N PHE A 18 -0.82 37.47 -7.09
CA PHE A 18 -1.80 37.30 -6.00
C PHE A 18 -1.44 38.15 -4.76
N PRO A 19 -2.33 38.35 -3.74
CA PRO A 19 -2.22 39.40 -2.73
C PRO A 19 -1.14 39.14 -1.65
N ILE A 20 0.02 38.63 -2.05
CA ILE A 20 1.29 38.73 -1.31
C ILE A 20 1.78 40.21 -1.26
N ARG A 21 1.13 41.12 -1.98
CA ARG A 21 1.41 42.57 -1.98
C ARG A 21 1.51 43.19 -0.59
N GLN A 22 0.73 42.74 0.40
CA GLN A 22 0.80 43.34 1.75
C GLN A 22 2.00 42.86 2.57
N MET A 23 2.52 41.64 2.32
CA MET A 23 3.72 41.12 2.99
C MET A 23 5.03 41.48 2.27
N VAL A 24 5.01 41.63 0.94
CA VAL A 24 6.24 41.87 0.14
C VAL A 24 6.53 43.35 -0.09
N SER A 25 5.54 44.24 0.02
CA SER A 25 5.77 45.69 -0.17
C SER A 25 6.57 46.36 0.96
N SER A 26 6.89 45.65 2.04
CA SER A 26 7.55 46.24 3.22
C SER A 26 8.76 45.45 3.77
N ALA A 27 9.29 44.41 3.09
CA ALA A 27 10.25 43.51 3.73
C ALA A 27 11.55 43.22 2.97
N THR A 28 12.65 43.30 3.73
CA THR A 28 14.05 42.95 3.44
C THR A 28 14.26 41.53 2.84
N THR A 29 15.40 41.32 2.19
CA THR A 29 15.89 40.06 1.57
C THR A 29 15.75 38.80 2.45
N TYR A 30 15.75 38.98 3.78
CA TYR A 30 15.56 37.90 4.77
C TYR A 30 14.19 37.21 4.67
N THR A 31 13.11 37.97 4.48
CA THR A 31 11.74 37.42 4.42
C THR A 31 11.52 36.60 3.15
N TRP A 32 12.09 37.03 2.02
CA TRP A 32 12.02 36.30 0.76
C TRP A 32 12.75 34.95 0.82
N SER A 33 13.94 34.93 1.43
CA SER A 33 14.69 33.67 1.63
C SER A 33 13.91 32.66 2.49
N LYS A 34 13.18 33.14 3.51
CA LYS A 34 12.32 32.30 4.35
C LYS A 34 11.14 31.74 3.55
N ILE A 35 10.43 32.58 2.78
CA ILE A 35 9.32 32.13 1.91
C ILE A 35 9.82 31.08 0.89
N MET A 36 10.95 31.34 0.24
CA MET A 36 11.55 30.40 -0.71
C MET A 36 11.95 29.07 -0.05
N SER A 37 12.46 29.12 1.18
CA SER A 37 12.79 27.91 1.93
C SER A 37 11.55 27.10 2.28
N ILE A 38 10.45 27.75 2.68
CA ILE A 38 9.16 27.12 2.96
C ILE A 38 8.60 26.48 1.69
N ALA A 39 8.51 27.25 0.60
CA ALA A 39 8.01 26.76 -0.68
C ALA A 39 8.79 25.55 -1.20
N ARG A 40 10.12 25.57 -1.06
CA ARG A 40 10.97 24.42 -1.43
C ARG A 40 10.69 23.21 -0.54
N THR A 41 10.52 23.40 0.76
CA THR A 41 10.27 22.32 1.72
C THR A 41 8.90 21.69 1.49
N LEU A 42 7.86 22.49 1.23
CA LEU A 42 6.51 22.01 0.88
C LEU A 42 6.52 21.22 -0.42
N LYS A 43 7.20 21.75 -1.45
CA LYS A 43 7.38 21.06 -2.73
C LYS A 43 8.12 19.73 -2.59
N GLN A 44 9.09 19.67 -1.68
CA GLN A 44 9.80 18.44 -1.34
C GLN A 44 8.93 17.41 -0.62
N SER A 45 7.87 17.84 0.11
CA SER A 45 6.89 16.93 0.71
C SER A 45 5.72 16.56 -0.21
N GLY A 46 5.69 17.07 -1.44
CA GLY A 46 4.63 16.81 -2.41
C GLY A 46 3.48 17.82 -2.41
N SER A 47 3.52 18.84 -1.54
CA SER A 47 2.51 19.91 -1.49
C SER A 47 3.01 21.18 -2.19
N ASP A 48 2.15 22.19 -2.33
CA ASP A 48 2.47 23.47 -2.95
C ASP A 48 1.95 24.61 -2.07
N LEU A 49 2.81 25.62 -1.84
CA LEU A 49 2.49 26.77 -1.00
C LEU A 49 1.23 27.50 -1.49
N LEU A 50 1.09 27.70 -2.80
CA LEU A 50 -0.06 28.43 -3.36
C LEU A 50 -1.35 27.63 -3.21
N VAL A 51 -1.28 26.31 -3.42
CA VAL A 51 -2.43 25.42 -3.22
C VAL A 51 -2.88 25.44 -1.76
N GLU A 52 -1.93 25.35 -0.81
CA GLU A 52 -2.24 25.41 0.63
C GLU A 52 -2.89 26.74 1.02
N GLU A 53 -2.39 27.88 0.54
CA GLU A 53 -2.96 29.21 0.80
C GLU A 53 -4.39 29.35 0.25
N GLU A 54 -4.63 28.88 -0.98
CA GLU A 54 -5.96 28.93 -1.58
C GLU A 54 -6.96 28.03 -0.86
N LEU A 55 -6.54 26.85 -0.43
CA LEU A 55 -7.36 25.98 0.43
C LEU A 55 -7.59 26.64 1.80
N CYS A 56 -6.58 27.32 2.35
CA CYS A 56 -6.71 28.06 3.61
C CYS A 56 -7.69 29.23 3.51
N ALA A 57 -7.75 29.92 2.38
CA ALA A 57 -8.73 30.98 2.15
C ALA A 57 -10.19 30.49 2.23
N VAL A 58 -10.43 29.18 2.06
CA VAL A 58 -11.77 28.57 2.09
C VAL A 58 -12.01 27.83 3.40
N PHE A 59 -11.20 26.81 3.70
CA PHE A 59 -11.37 25.97 4.86
C PHE A 59 -10.92 26.65 6.16
N GLY A 60 -10.03 27.65 6.09
CA GLY A 60 -9.53 28.38 7.25
C GLY A 60 -10.49 29.43 7.82
N ARG A 61 -11.69 29.57 7.22
CA ARG A 61 -12.76 30.49 7.65
C ARG A 61 -13.55 29.99 8.87
N VAL A 62 -13.42 28.72 9.21
CA VAL A 62 -14.06 28.09 10.37
C VAL A 62 -13.07 27.86 11.50
N TRP A 63 -13.60 27.71 12.71
CA TRP A 63 -12.85 27.28 13.89
C TRP A 63 -13.04 25.77 14.11
N VAL A 64 -11.95 25.10 14.48
CA VAL A 64 -12.02 23.71 14.92
C VAL A 64 -12.27 23.68 16.43
N ASP A 65 -13.07 22.71 16.88
CA ASP A 65 -13.29 22.47 18.31
C ASP A 65 -11.95 22.37 19.05
N SER A 66 -11.82 23.14 20.13
CA SER A 66 -10.55 23.27 20.86
C SER A 66 -10.03 21.94 21.43
N LYS A 67 -10.93 21.02 21.83
CA LYS A 67 -10.53 19.70 22.35
C LYS A 67 -10.02 18.82 21.22
N LEU A 68 -10.68 18.85 20.07
CA LEU A 68 -10.21 18.15 18.88
C LEU A 68 -8.85 18.70 18.42
N SER A 69 -8.69 20.02 18.30
CA SER A 69 -7.43 20.65 17.92
C SER A 69 -6.28 20.26 18.83
N SER A 70 -6.50 20.26 20.14
CA SER A 70 -5.50 19.84 21.13
C SER A 70 -5.16 18.35 20.98
N LYS A 71 -6.18 17.48 20.85
CA LYS A 71 -5.98 16.04 20.63
C LYS A 71 -5.22 15.77 19.32
N PHE A 72 -5.58 16.45 18.23
CA PHE A 72 -4.95 16.30 16.92
C PHE A 72 -3.46 16.68 16.97
N ARG A 73 -3.13 17.86 17.51
CA ARG A 73 -1.75 18.31 17.70
C ARG A 73 -0.95 17.32 18.53
N THR A 74 -1.50 16.88 19.66
CA THR A 74 -0.85 15.95 20.59
C THR A 74 -0.53 14.63 19.90
N MET A 75 -1.54 14.00 19.28
CA MET A 75 -1.37 12.71 18.59
C MET A 75 -0.34 12.79 17.47
N VAL A 76 -0.37 13.83 16.63
CA VAL A 76 0.55 13.92 15.48
C VAL A 76 1.98 14.25 15.93
N VAL A 77 2.17 15.15 16.90
CA VAL A 77 3.51 15.56 17.37
C VAL A 77 4.20 14.44 18.16
N GLU A 78 3.47 13.74 19.03
CA GLU A 78 4.02 12.65 19.85
C GLU A 78 4.50 11.46 19.01
N HIS A 79 3.92 11.27 17.82
CA HIS A 79 4.25 10.15 16.92
C HIS A 79 5.31 10.49 15.87
N THR A 80 5.95 11.67 15.94
CA THR A 80 7.04 12.01 15.03
C THR A 80 8.27 11.17 15.33
N SER A 81 8.62 10.28 14.41
CA SER A 81 9.75 9.37 14.53
C SER A 81 10.40 9.11 13.17
N THR A 82 11.53 8.40 13.17
CA THR A 82 12.20 7.99 11.93
C THR A 82 12.52 6.51 12.03
N ASN A 83 11.94 5.74 11.12
CA ASN A 83 12.23 4.34 10.97
C ASN A 83 13.39 4.18 9.98
N SER A 84 14.53 3.71 10.50
CA SER A 84 15.69 3.45 9.65
C SER A 84 15.39 2.25 8.76
N LEU A 85 15.44 2.49 7.45
CA LEU A 85 15.64 1.41 6.49
C LEU A 85 17.10 0.93 6.62
N SER A 86 17.36 -0.35 6.36
CA SER A 86 18.72 -0.90 6.21
C SER A 86 19.38 -0.38 4.93
N HIS A 87 19.38 0.95 4.75
CA HIS A 87 19.68 1.61 3.49
C HIS A 87 20.32 3.01 3.73
N PRO A 88 21.39 3.38 2.99
CA PRO A 88 22.15 4.61 3.23
C PRO A 88 21.47 5.91 2.76
N THR A 89 20.60 5.88 1.75
CA THR A 89 20.01 7.11 1.15
C THR A 89 18.60 7.42 1.65
N LEU A 90 17.73 6.41 1.72
CA LEU A 90 16.35 6.55 2.17
C LEU A 90 16.17 6.17 3.65
N GLU A 91 15.20 6.83 4.29
CA GLU A 91 14.60 6.48 5.58
C GLU A 91 13.08 6.61 5.48
N LEU A 92 12.34 6.09 6.47
CA LEU A 92 10.92 6.32 6.60
C LEU A 92 10.67 7.36 7.69
N LYS A 93 10.15 8.53 7.33
CA LYS A 93 9.77 9.57 8.30
C LYS A 93 8.31 9.46 8.69
N VAL A 94 8.05 9.40 9.99
CA VAL A 94 6.71 9.33 10.60
C VAL A 94 6.37 10.67 11.24
N GLY A 95 5.08 11.00 11.27
CA GLY A 95 4.54 12.15 11.98
C GLY A 95 4.52 13.43 11.15
N SER A 96 4.61 14.57 11.84
CA SER A 96 4.43 15.87 11.21
C SER A 96 5.47 16.10 10.11
N GLY A 97 5.00 16.59 8.98
CA GLY A 97 5.85 17.03 7.89
C GLY A 97 5.71 18.52 7.67
N PRO A 98 6.29 19.05 6.59
CA PRO A 98 6.36 20.49 6.35
C PRO A 98 4.99 21.20 6.35
N THR A 99 3.96 20.54 5.82
CA THR A 99 2.58 21.07 5.77
C THR A 99 1.99 21.19 7.18
N LEU A 100 2.07 20.14 8.00
CA LEU A 100 1.52 20.17 9.37
C LEU A 100 2.39 20.99 10.33
N ASP A 101 3.71 20.97 10.19
CA ASP A 101 4.63 21.79 10.99
C ASP A 101 4.32 23.28 10.80
N ARG A 102 4.05 23.69 9.56
CA ARG A 102 3.57 25.03 9.24
C ARG A 102 2.21 25.29 9.86
N ALA A 103 1.22 24.41 9.66
CA ALA A 103 -0.12 24.59 10.21
C ALA A 103 -0.11 24.68 11.75
N PHE A 104 0.83 24.00 12.41
CA PHE A 104 0.97 24.06 13.85
C PHE A 104 1.58 25.37 14.36
N THR A 105 2.33 26.10 13.53
CA THR A 105 3.10 27.29 13.93
C THR A 105 2.61 28.60 13.32
N ALA A 106 1.86 28.56 12.22
CA ALA A 106 1.42 29.72 11.47
C ALA A 106 0.15 30.35 12.05
N THR A 107 -1.03 29.85 11.68
CA THR A 107 -2.32 30.36 12.14
C THR A 107 -3.30 29.25 12.50
N GLU A 108 -4.31 29.56 13.30
CA GLU A 108 -5.42 28.63 13.57
C GLU A 108 -6.24 28.32 12.30
N SER A 109 -6.23 29.21 11.29
CA SER A 109 -6.82 28.97 9.99
C SER A 109 -6.09 27.87 9.21
N ASP A 110 -4.75 27.86 9.23
CA ASP A 110 -3.98 26.78 8.62
C ASP A 110 -4.27 25.43 9.30
N LEU A 111 -4.35 25.42 10.64
CA LEU A 111 -4.74 24.23 11.40
C LEU A 111 -6.13 23.75 11.00
N ALA A 112 -7.10 24.67 10.93
CA ALA A 112 -8.46 24.33 10.56
C ALA A 112 -8.53 23.67 9.18
N THR A 113 -7.75 24.18 8.23
CA THR A 113 -7.65 23.60 6.88
C THR A 113 -7.10 22.18 6.90
N VAL A 114 -5.95 21.94 7.55
CA VAL A 114 -5.35 20.59 7.55
C VAL A 114 -6.20 19.57 8.31
N VAL A 115 -6.87 19.97 9.39
CA VAL A 115 -7.77 19.06 10.14
C VAL A 115 -8.96 18.66 9.26
N GLN A 116 -9.65 19.62 8.64
CA GLN A 116 -10.80 19.33 7.79
C GLN A 116 -10.42 18.49 6.56
N LEU A 117 -9.33 18.86 5.87
CA LEU A 117 -8.87 18.10 4.71
C LEU A 117 -8.37 16.70 5.08
N SER A 118 -7.82 16.50 6.28
CA SER A 118 -7.44 15.16 6.74
C SER A 118 -8.65 14.25 6.99
N LEU A 119 -9.76 14.79 7.48
CA LEU A 119 -11.02 14.05 7.62
C LEU A 119 -11.61 13.70 6.25
N LEU A 120 -11.68 14.68 5.35
CA LEU A 120 -12.17 14.45 3.99
C LEU A 120 -11.30 13.44 3.26
N GLY A 121 -9.97 13.54 3.37
CA GLY A 121 -9.04 12.56 2.81
C GLY A 121 -9.20 11.16 3.41
N ALA A 122 -9.59 11.02 4.68
CA ALA A 122 -9.81 9.74 5.32
C ALA A 122 -11.14 9.05 4.96
N THR A 123 -12.07 9.79 4.32
CA THR A 123 -13.42 9.31 3.98
C THR A 123 -13.66 9.22 2.47
N GLN A 124 -12.94 10.00 1.66
CA GLN A 124 -13.12 10.09 0.21
C GLN A 124 -11.89 9.58 -0.55
N GLU A 125 -12.08 9.05 -1.77
CA GLU A 125 -10.98 8.75 -2.68
C GLU A 125 -10.28 10.05 -3.10
N ARG A 126 -8.95 10.05 -3.05
CA ARG A 126 -8.14 11.27 -3.16
C ARG A 126 -8.36 12.01 -4.47
N SER A 127 -8.37 11.30 -5.58
CA SER A 127 -8.46 11.88 -6.92
C SER A 127 -9.86 12.45 -7.17
N SER A 128 -10.89 11.73 -6.74
CA SER A 128 -12.28 12.12 -6.78
C SER A 128 -12.52 13.34 -5.90
N LEU A 129 -11.99 13.35 -4.68
CA LEU A 129 -12.00 14.53 -3.80
C LEU A 129 -11.27 15.73 -4.43
N ALA A 130 -10.09 15.53 -5.02
CA ALA A 130 -9.38 16.61 -5.70
C ALA A 130 -10.17 17.15 -6.91
N GLY A 131 -10.81 16.27 -7.68
CA GLY A 131 -11.70 16.63 -8.78
C GLY A 131 -12.90 17.44 -8.30
N SER A 132 -13.56 17.01 -7.23
CA SER A 132 -14.71 17.71 -6.67
C SER A 132 -14.34 19.01 -5.97
N LEU A 133 -13.16 19.12 -5.35
CA LEU A 133 -12.63 20.40 -4.87
C LEU A 133 -12.30 21.35 -6.01
N HIS A 134 -11.69 20.85 -7.09
CA HIS A 134 -11.41 21.63 -8.29
C HIS A 134 -12.70 22.21 -8.87
N TYR A 135 -13.71 21.35 -9.03
CA TYR A 135 -15.04 21.75 -9.46
C TYR A 135 -15.67 22.77 -8.51
N ALA A 136 -15.69 22.47 -7.20
CA ALA A 136 -16.35 23.31 -6.21
C ALA A 136 -15.76 24.71 -6.12
N LEU A 137 -14.43 24.84 -6.19
CA LEU A 137 -13.75 26.14 -6.18
C LEU A 137 -14.11 26.96 -7.43
N ASN A 138 -14.10 26.36 -8.61
CA ASN A 138 -14.52 27.04 -9.84
C ASN A 138 -16.00 27.41 -9.81
N LYS A 139 -16.86 26.52 -9.29
CA LYS A 139 -18.30 26.78 -9.16
C LYS A 139 -18.57 27.98 -8.26
N ARG A 140 -17.79 28.16 -7.20
CA ARG A 140 -17.90 29.35 -6.34
C ARG A 140 -17.61 30.65 -7.08
N VAL A 141 -16.67 30.64 -8.03
CA VAL A 141 -16.40 31.79 -8.91
C VAL A 141 -17.59 32.04 -9.85
N GLU A 142 -18.15 31.00 -10.45
CA GLU A 142 -19.33 31.11 -11.33
C GLU A 142 -20.55 31.69 -10.61
N LEU A 143 -20.75 31.28 -9.36
CA LEU A 143 -21.85 31.76 -8.51
C LEU A 143 -21.59 33.16 -7.93
N GLY A 144 -20.41 33.76 -8.19
CA GLY A 144 -20.09 35.11 -7.78
C GLY A 144 -19.86 35.28 -6.27
N PHE A 145 -19.43 34.22 -5.58
CA PHE A 145 -19.14 34.32 -4.15
C PHE A 145 -18.01 35.33 -3.87
N PRO A 146 -18.14 36.17 -2.83
CA PRO A 146 -17.08 37.09 -2.44
C PRO A 146 -15.79 36.33 -2.13
N GLU A 147 -14.66 36.83 -2.65
CA GLU A 147 -13.32 36.25 -2.47
C GLU A 147 -13.13 34.85 -3.08
N ALA A 148 -14.04 34.40 -3.95
CA ALA A 148 -13.84 33.17 -4.70
C ALA A 148 -12.67 33.34 -5.70
N ASN A 149 -11.71 32.42 -5.62
CA ASN A 149 -10.60 32.33 -6.56
C ASN A 149 -10.77 31.06 -7.43
N PRO A 150 -10.27 31.08 -8.68
CA PRO A 150 -10.22 29.88 -9.49
C PRO A 150 -9.40 28.80 -8.80
N SER A 151 -9.69 27.53 -9.07
CA SER A 151 -8.97 26.41 -8.47
C SER A 151 -7.47 26.42 -8.80
N PRO A 152 -6.59 26.00 -7.87
CA PRO A 152 -5.14 25.94 -8.11
C PRO A 152 -4.71 24.78 -9.04
N GLY A 153 -5.68 24.02 -9.56
CA GLY A 153 -5.47 22.91 -10.47
C GLY A 153 -5.44 21.54 -9.79
N PHE A 154 -5.91 20.52 -10.51
CA PHE A 154 -6.08 19.16 -10.02
C PHE A 154 -4.80 18.55 -9.43
N SER A 155 -3.67 18.64 -10.13
CA SER A 155 -2.40 18.02 -9.68
C SER A 155 -1.89 18.61 -8.37
N GLY A 156 -2.09 19.91 -8.14
CA GLY A 156 -1.69 20.57 -6.90
C GLY A 156 -2.54 20.14 -5.72
N LEU A 157 -3.85 20.00 -5.94
CA LEU A 157 -4.80 19.47 -4.96
C LEU A 157 -4.47 18.03 -4.57
N VAL A 158 -4.24 17.14 -5.54
CA VAL A 158 -3.88 15.73 -5.28
C VAL A 158 -2.62 15.65 -4.41
N GLY A 159 -1.54 16.36 -4.78
CA GLY A 159 -0.30 16.33 -4.01
C GLY A 159 -0.44 16.90 -2.60
N THR A 160 -1.24 17.95 -2.44
CA THR A 160 -1.50 18.55 -1.11
C THR A 160 -2.35 17.64 -0.23
N LEU A 161 -3.37 16.98 -0.79
CA LEU A 161 -4.17 15.98 -0.07
C LEU A 161 -3.33 14.77 0.33
N GLU A 162 -2.46 14.26 -0.56
CA GLU A 162 -1.53 13.16 -0.27
C GLU A 162 -0.57 13.53 0.88
N ALA A 163 -0.01 14.74 0.85
CA ALA A 163 0.84 15.27 1.91
C ALA A 163 0.11 15.40 3.26
N ILE A 164 -1.12 15.96 3.27
CA ILE A 164 -1.92 16.12 4.49
C ILE A 164 -2.30 14.75 5.06
N SER A 165 -2.88 13.85 4.25
CA SER A 165 -3.30 12.52 4.70
C SER A 165 -2.13 11.72 5.27
N SER A 166 -0.95 11.83 4.67
CA SER A 166 0.23 11.12 5.16
C SER A 166 0.82 11.72 6.43
N GLN A 167 0.79 13.03 6.61
CA GLN A 167 1.36 13.69 7.79
C GLN A 167 0.40 13.67 8.98
N ALA A 168 -0.91 13.62 8.72
CA ALA A 168 -1.97 13.53 9.72
C ALA A 168 -2.29 12.07 10.12
N SER A 169 -1.64 11.07 9.51
CA SER A 169 -2.00 9.66 9.69
C SER A 169 -1.96 9.10 11.12
N PRO A 170 -1.17 9.65 12.08
CA PRO A 170 -1.29 9.23 13.48
C PRO A 170 -2.67 9.52 14.10
N PHE A 171 -3.44 10.45 13.52
CA PHE A 171 -4.79 10.76 13.94
C PHE A 171 -5.82 9.83 13.26
N LEU A 172 -6.34 8.86 14.00
CA LEU A 172 -7.26 7.85 13.48
C LEU A 172 -8.71 8.35 13.42
N TRP A 173 -9.14 8.81 12.24
CA TRP A 173 -10.53 9.26 12.00
C TRP A 173 -11.58 8.15 12.13
N SER A 174 -11.21 6.89 11.91
CA SER A 174 -12.09 5.71 11.99
C SER A 174 -12.86 5.61 13.31
N GLN A 175 -12.25 6.01 14.43
CA GLN A 175 -12.92 6.00 15.74
C GLN A 175 -14.10 6.97 15.78
N THR A 176 -13.92 8.16 15.20
CA THR A 176 -14.99 9.18 15.11
C THR A 176 -16.09 8.71 14.16
N LEU A 177 -15.72 8.12 13.02
CA LEU A 177 -16.68 7.63 12.03
C LEU A 177 -17.52 6.47 12.60
N LEU A 178 -16.90 5.50 13.26
CA LEU A 178 -17.61 4.41 13.95
C LEU A 178 -18.59 4.94 15.00
N ALA A 179 -18.17 5.93 15.81
CA ALA A 179 -19.05 6.52 16.82
C ALA A 179 -20.27 7.24 16.19
N VAL A 180 -20.12 7.83 15.00
CA VAL A 180 -21.25 8.38 14.22
C VAL A 180 -22.15 7.25 13.74
N GLU A 181 -21.59 6.23 13.09
CA GLU A 181 -22.34 5.10 12.55
C GLU A 181 -23.14 4.35 13.60
N GLU A 182 -22.53 4.01 14.74
CA GLU A 182 -23.20 3.30 15.83
C GLU A 182 -24.41 4.07 16.33
N ARG A 183 -24.27 5.40 16.40
CA ARG A 183 -25.37 6.26 16.82
C ARG A 183 -26.44 6.38 15.73
N LEU A 184 -26.10 6.34 14.45
CA LEU A 184 -27.06 6.40 13.34
C LEU A 184 -27.78 5.10 13.04
N ARG A 185 -27.20 3.95 13.40
CA ARG A 185 -27.74 2.61 13.09
C ARG A 185 -29.22 2.43 13.43
N PRO A 186 -29.75 2.91 14.57
CA PRO A 186 -31.19 2.81 14.87
C PRO A 186 -32.11 3.57 13.89
N LEU A 187 -31.59 4.55 13.14
CA LEU A 187 -32.36 5.32 12.15
C LEU A 187 -32.29 4.74 10.75
N LEU A 188 -31.11 4.27 10.33
CA LEU A 188 -30.86 4.00 8.92
C LEU A 188 -31.26 2.59 8.47
N ASN A 189 -31.56 1.66 9.40
CA ASN A 189 -31.87 0.23 9.18
C ASN A 189 -30.77 -0.56 8.45
N LYS A 190 -30.11 0.02 7.45
CA LYS A 190 -28.95 -0.46 6.71
C LYS A 190 -28.05 0.74 6.35
N ILE A 191 -26.84 0.77 6.91
CA ILE A 191 -25.82 1.75 6.53
C ILE A 191 -25.11 1.25 5.27
N SER A 192 -25.21 2.00 4.18
CA SER A 192 -24.43 1.76 2.97
C SER A 192 -23.16 2.58 3.05
N LEU A 193 -22.04 1.94 3.44
CA LEU A 193 -20.73 2.56 3.60
C LEU A 193 -20.40 3.59 2.52
N ASN A 194 -20.56 3.18 1.26
CA ASN A 194 -20.21 4.03 0.13
C ASN A 194 -21.15 5.23 0.00
N ALA A 195 -22.46 5.02 0.16
CA ALA A 195 -23.42 6.11 -0.02
C ALA A 195 -23.45 7.07 1.18
N ASP A 196 -23.32 6.56 2.40
CA ASP A 196 -23.45 7.33 3.63
C ASP A 196 -22.15 8.04 4.04
N THR A 197 -21.01 7.60 3.49
CA THR A 197 -19.69 8.22 3.72
C THR A 197 -19.26 9.10 2.56
N ALA A 198 -19.56 8.75 1.30
CA ALA A 198 -19.24 9.59 0.14
C ALA A 198 -19.95 10.93 0.25
N LEU A 199 -19.19 12.03 0.31
CA LEU A 199 -19.77 13.36 0.39
C LEU A 199 -20.13 13.84 -1.03
N PRO A 200 -21.42 13.98 -1.39
CA PRO A 200 -21.78 14.41 -2.74
C PRO A 200 -21.20 15.78 -3.09
N THR A 201 -20.83 15.98 -4.35
CA THR A 201 -20.15 17.21 -4.80
C THR A 201 -21.00 18.47 -4.55
N ASN A 202 -22.32 18.41 -4.75
CA ASN A 202 -23.25 19.49 -4.40
C ASN A 202 -23.22 19.82 -2.89
N LEU A 203 -23.19 18.80 -2.04
CA LEU A 203 -23.10 18.99 -0.60
C LEU A 203 -21.74 19.57 -0.19
N LEU A 204 -20.65 19.13 -0.82
CA LEU A 204 -19.33 19.74 -0.63
C LEU A 204 -19.36 21.24 -0.98
N VAL A 205 -19.85 21.62 -2.17
CA VAL A 205 -19.97 23.03 -2.59
C VAL A 205 -20.77 23.84 -1.58
N ALA A 206 -21.92 23.33 -1.12
CA ALA A 206 -22.75 24.02 -0.14
C ALA A 206 -22.00 24.22 1.19
N CYS A 207 -21.30 23.19 1.65
CA CYS A 207 -20.61 23.21 2.94
C CYS A 207 -19.45 24.21 3.00
N LEU A 208 -18.74 24.44 1.89
CA LEU A 208 -17.59 25.36 1.85
C LEU A 208 -17.95 26.79 2.29
N ASP A 209 -19.16 27.26 1.99
CA ASP A 209 -19.62 28.60 2.37
C ASP A 209 -20.68 28.58 3.49
N SER A 210 -21.51 27.54 3.57
CA SER A 210 -22.57 27.46 4.58
C SER A 210 -22.04 27.21 5.99
N LEU A 211 -21.04 26.32 6.16
CA LEU A 211 -20.49 26.00 7.48
C LEU A 211 -19.84 27.21 8.16
N PRO A 212 -19.00 28.03 7.48
CA PRO A 212 -18.52 29.30 8.03
C PRO A 212 -19.63 30.24 8.48
N ILE A 213 -20.69 30.42 7.67
CA ILE A 213 -21.81 31.32 7.99
C ILE A 213 -22.54 30.83 9.24
N ILE A 214 -22.86 29.54 9.30
CA ILE A 214 -23.59 28.94 10.44
C ILE A 214 -22.76 29.01 11.71
N GLN A 215 -21.46 28.77 11.64
CA GLN A 215 -20.60 28.84 12.82
C GLN A 215 -20.49 30.26 13.38
N ARG A 216 -20.56 31.27 12.51
CA ARG A 216 -20.53 32.69 12.90
C ARG A 216 -21.88 33.18 13.43
N TRP A 217 -22.99 32.69 12.87
CA TRP A 217 -24.36 33.09 13.24
C TRP A 217 -25.28 31.88 13.44
N PRO A 218 -25.04 31.06 14.48
CA PRO A 218 -25.71 29.77 14.67
C PRO A 218 -27.19 29.88 15.04
N GLU A 219 -27.68 31.08 15.37
CA GLU A 219 -29.10 31.34 15.69
C GLU A 219 -29.87 31.92 14.50
N GLU A 220 -29.15 32.46 13.50
CA GLU A 220 -29.76 33.12 12.35
C GLU A 220 -29.89 32.19 11.15
N TYR A 221 -29.04 31.17 11.06
CA TYR A 221 -29.01 30.28 9.89
C TYR A 221 -29.08 28.80 10.27
N THR A 222 -29.75 28.02 9.42
CA THR A 222 -29.85 26.56 9.50
C THR A 222 -29.56 25.94 8.14
N LEU A 223 -28.66 24.96 8.07
CA LEU A 223 -28.46 24.16 6.86
C LEU A 223 -29.44 23.00 6.83
N ARG A 224 -30.23 22.87 5.77
CA ARG A 224 -31.08 21.71 5.53
C ARG A 224 -30.53 20.90 4.36
N VAL A 225 -30.35 19.61 4.59
CA VAL A 225 -29.89 18.62 3.60
C VAL A 225 -31.01 17.61 3.40
N SER A 226 -31.46 17.39 2.17
CA SER A 226 -32.62 16.53 1.86
C SER A 226 -32.26 15.06 1.60
N GLU A 227 -31.00 14.67 1.75
CA GLU A 227 -30.51 13.34 1.44
C GLU A 227 -29.57 12.82 2.54
N TYR A 228 -29.52 11.48 2.71
CA TYR A 228 -28.57 10.83 3.63
C TYR A 228 -27.17 10.64 3.02
N GLY A 229 -26.99 10.94 1.73
CA GLY A 229 -25.70 10.80 1.06
C GLY A 229 -24.61 11.59 1.78
N GLY A 230 -23.55 10.91 2.21
CA GLY A 230 -22.44 11.52 2.94
C GLY A 230 -22.77 11.96 4.37
N CYS A 231 -23.90 11.53 4.95
CA CYS A 231 -24.32 11.97 6.28
C CYS A 231 -23.31 11.63 7.38
N VAL A 232 -22.61 10.49 7.32
CA VAL A 232 -21.59 10.10 8.30
C VAL A 232 -20.45 11.11 8.29
N THR A 233 -19.92 11.41 7.09
CA THR A 233 -18.85 12.40 6.90
C THR A 233 -19.30 13.80 7.30
N LEU A 234 -20.52 14.21 6.93
CA LEU A 234 -21.05 15.53 7.29
C LEU A 234 -21.21 15.68 8.81
N ILE A 235 -21.68 14.66 9.52
CA ILE A 235 -21.80 14.70 10.98
C ILE A 235 -20.42 14.74 11.63
N ALA A 236 -19.48 13.91 11.17
CA ALA A 236 -18.10 13.95 11.64
C ALA A 236 -17.50 15.36 11.46
N TRP A 237 -17.70 15.96 10.29
CA TRP A 237 -17.21 17.30 9.98
C TRP A 237 -17.90 18.38 10.80
N ALA A 238 -19.22 18.50 10.73
CA ALA A 238 -19.94 19.59 11.38
C ALA A 238 -19.94 19.45 12.91
N HIS A 239 -20.19 18.26 13.45
CA HIS A 239 -20.31 18.07 14.90
C HIS A 239 -18.96 17.91 15.59
N TYR A 240 -18.14 16.93 15.15
CA TYR A 240 -16.91 16.61 15.85
C TYR A 240 -15.76 17.55 15.50
N VAL A 241 -15.70 18.08 14.27
CA VAL A 241 -14.67 19.06 13.87
C VAL A 241 -15.08 20.49 14.21
N LEU A 242 -16.29 20.91 13.84
CA LEU A 242 -16.70 22.33 13.97
C LEU A 242 -17.53 22.64 15.23
N GLY A 243 -17.92 21.63 16.01
CA GLY A 243 -18.72 21.81 17.24
C GLY A 243 -20.17 22.22 16.98
N LEU A 244 -20.67 22.07 15.75
CA LEU A 244 -22.05 22.41 15.38
C LEU A 244 -23.04 21.34 15.84
N ARG A 245 -24.32 21.74 15.95
CA ARG A 245 -25.42 20.83 16.31
C ARG A 245 -26.05 20.24 15.05
N VAL A 246 -26.12 18.92 14.96
CA VAL A 246 -26.66 18.21 13.79
C VAL A 246 -27.86 17.36 14.21
N LEU A 247 -29.02 17.61 13.60
CA LEU A 247 -30.22 16.81 13.78
C LEU A 247 -30.42 15.92 12.55
N VAL A 248 -30.50 14.61 12.79
CA VAL A 248 -30.85 13.63 11.76
C VAL A 248 -32.28 13.17 12.02
N GLN A 249 -33.15 13.36 11.04
CA GLN A 249 -34.57 13.05 11.16
C GLN A 249 -34.86 11.65 10.61
N GLY A 250 -35.35 10.73 11.45
CA GLY A 250 -35.65 9.36 11.04
C GLY A 250 -36.94 9.27 10.24
N HIS A 251 -36.86 8.69 9.04
CA HIS A 251 -38.03 8.52 8.16
C HIS A 251 -39.01 7.46 8.66
N GLU A 252 -38.51 6.29 9.07
CA GLU A 252 -39.35 5.11 9.35
C GLU A 252 -39.66 4.95 10.84
N THR A 253 -38.71 5.30 11.70
CA THR A 253 -38.81 5.06 13.15
C THR A 253 -39.48 6.21 13.92
N SER A 254 -39.75 7.35 13.26
CA SER A 254 -40.12 8.64 13.89
C SER A 254 -39.14 9.11 14.98
N GLN A 255 -37.99 8.46 15.11
CA GLN A 255 -36.93 8.85 16.03
C GLN A 255 -36.04 9.88 15.36
N ASN A 256 -35.63 10.89 16.12
CA ASN A 256 -34.65 11.87 15.67
C ASN A 256 -33.41 11.74 16.53
N ILE A 257 -32.24 11.91 15.91
CA ILE A 257 -30.97 11.88 16.62
C ILE A 257 -30.33 13.26 16.54
N LEU A 258 -30.15 13.88 17.71
CA LEU A 258 -29.48 15.17 17.85
C LEU A 258 -28.05 15.00 18.34
N PHE A 259 -27.08 15.25 17.47
CA PHE A 259 -25.68 15.41 17.82
C PHE A 259 -25.44 16.81 18.41
N SER A 260 -25.19 16.90 19.72
CA SER A 260 -24.96 18.16 20.42
C SER A 260 -24.06 17.94 21.65
N SER A 261 -23.24 18.94 21.96
CA SER A 261 -22.32 18.93 23.12
C SER A 261 -22.82 19.81 24.28
N GLY A 262 -24.07 20.30 24.22
CA GLY A 262 -24.62 21.28 25.16
C GLY A 262 -26.13 21.14 25.39
N THR A 263 -26.70 22.04 26.19
CA THR A 263 -28.12 21.98 26.61
C THR A 263 -29.10 22.57 25.59
N SER A 264 -28.60 23.28 24.57
CA SER A 264 -29.46 23.89 23.55
C SER A 264 -29.97 22.85 22.56
N THR A 265 -31.27 22.87 22.32
CA THR A 265 -31.98 21.89 21.47
C THR A 265 -32.13 22.31 20.02
N ALA A 266 -31.87 23.59 19.68
CA ALA A 266 -31.99 24.09 18.32
C ALA A 266 -30.85 23.56 17.43
N PRO A 267 -31.13 22.87 16.31
CA PRO A 267 -30.10 22.36 15.42
C PRO A 267 -29.53 23.45 14.51
N ASN A 268 -28.25 23.33 14.19
CA ASN A 268 -27.58 24.16 13.18
C ASN A 268 -27.67 23.54 11.78
N ILE A 269 -27.70 22.21 11.74
CA ILE A 269 -27.83 21.42 10.52
C ILE A 269 -28.94 20.40 10.73
N VAL A 270 -29.82 20.28 9.74
CA VAL A 270 -30.92 19.31 9.71
C VAL A 270 -30.74 18.43 8.48
N ILE A 271 -30.50 17.14 8.71
CA ILE A 271 -30.44 16.11 7.67
C ILE A 271 -31.79 15.40 7.66
N ASP A 272 -32.55 15.64 6.60
CA ASP A 272 -33.89 15.11 6.38
C ASP A 272 -33.81 14.13 5.21
N GLY A 273 -33.65 12.83 5.49
CA GLY A 273 -33.60 11.82 4.43
C GLY A 273 -34.96 11.22 4.10
N THR A 274 -36.04 12.01 4.19
CA THR A 274 -37.32 11.61 3.60
C THR A 274 -37.15 11.46 2.08
N ARG A 275 -37.26 10.23 1.55
CA ARG A 275 -37.16 9.92 0.09
C ARG A 275 -38.28 10.54 -0.77
N LYS A 276 -39.04 11.50 -0.24
CA LYS A 276 -39.97 12.26 -1.06
C LYS A 276 -39.11 13.06 -2.02
N THR A 277 -39.34 12.88 -3.31
CA THR A 277 -38.77 13.72 -4.38
C THR A 277 -39.15 15.16 -4.09
N HIS A 278 -38.33 15.85 -3.31
CA HIS A 278 -38.52 17.27 -3.02
C HIS A 278 -38.23 18.01 -4.32
N MET A 279 -39.21 18.76 -4.81
CA MET A 279 -39.11 19.59 -6.01
C MET A 279 -38.26 20.86 -5.76
N GLY A 280 -37.22 20.77 -4.94
CA GLY A 280 -36.42 21.90 -4.48
C GLY A 280 -34.93 21.57 -4.33
N PRO A 281 -34.11 22.54 -3.87
CA PRO A 281 -32.67 22.36 -3.81
C PRO A 281 -32.29 21.27 -2.82
N ALA A 282 -31.33 20.40 -3.19
CA ALA A 282 -30.88 19.30 -2.34
C ALA A 282 -30.27 19.78 -1.02
N VAL A 283 -29.66 20.98 -1.06
CA VAL A 283 -29.04 21.63 0.08
C VAL A 283 -29.47 23.09 0.12
N CYS A 284 -30.03 23.51 1.25
CA CYS A 284 -30.51 24.87 1.48
C CYS A 284 -29.91 25.44 2.78
N LEU A 285 -29.23 26.57 2.68
CA LEU A 285 -28.99 27.44 3.83
C LEU A 285 -30.21 28.34 4.02
N LEU A 286 -30.90 28.18 5.14
CA LEU A 286 -32.10 28.93 5.49
C LEU A 286 -31.76 30.00 6.52
N ASP A 287 -32.35 31.18 6.42
CA ASP A 287 -32.33 32.17 7.49
C ASP A 287 -33.39 31.86 8.58
N ARG A 288 -33.49 32.73 9.58
CA ARG A 288 -34.43 32.61 10.71
C ARG A 288 -35.90 32.61 10.28
N GLU A 289 -36.21 33.16 9.11
CA GLU A 289 -37.56 33.20 8.53
C GLU A 289 -37.82 32.00 7.61
N ASN A 290 -36.87 31.04 7.53
CA ASN A 290 -36.84 29.92 6.59
C ASN A 290 -36.77 30.34 5.11
N LYS A 291 -36.24 31.53 4.83
CA LYS A 291 -35.96 31.95 3.45
C LYS A 291 -34.63 31.35 3.00
N VAL A 292 -34.61 30.83 1.78
CA VAL A 292 -33.38 30.27 1.17
C VAL A 292 -32.39 31.41 0.92
N TYR A 293 -31.25 31.35 1.60
CA TYR A 293 -30.12 32.24 1.43
C TYR A 293 -29.12 31.68 0.40
N ILE A 294 -28.79 30.39 0.50
CA ILE A 294 -28.02 29.62 -0.50
C ILE A 294 -28.82 28.37 -0.81
N GLY A 295 -29.05 28.08 -2.09
CA GLY A 295 -29.68 26.85 -2.54
C GLY A 295 -28.85 26.21 -3.66
N ILE A 296 -28.55 24.93 -3.54
CA ILE A 296 -27.85 24.16 -4.59
C ILE A 296 -28.79 23.07 -5.08
N ASP A 297 -29.17 23.16 -6.36
CA ASP A 297 -30.01 22.16 -6.99
C ASP A 297 -29.21 20.90 -7.33
N PRO A 298 -29.84 19.71 -7.31
CA PRO A 298 -29.17 18.47 -7.71
C PRO A 298 -28.61 18.54 -9.14
N GLU A 299 -29.38 19.15 -10.06
CA GLU A 299 -29.02 19.31 -11.48
C GLU A 299 -27.84 20.26 -11.69
N GLN A 300 -27.52 21.12 -10.72
CA GLN A 300 -26.37 22.02 -10.83
C GLN A 300 -25.04 21.30 -10.56
N ALA A 301 -25.06 20.02 -10.19
CA ALA A 301 -23.90 19.19 -9.91
C ALA A 301 -23.81 17.99 -10.86
N ASP A 302 -23.77 18.24 -12.18
CA ASP A 302 -23.45 17.26 -13.24
C ASP A 302 -22.06 16.57 -13.10
N PHE A 303 -21.38 16.74 -11.96
CA PHE A 303 -20.04 16.21 -11.73
C PHE A 303 -20.09 14.79 -11.15
N VAL A 304 -19.06 14.00 -11.50
CA VAL A 304 -18.86 12.62 -11.00
C VAL A 304 -19.01 12.59 -9.47
N PRO A 305 -19.80 11.66 -8.91
CA PRO A 305 -19.95 11.54 -7.45
C PRO A 305 -18.59 11.32 -6.80
N VAL A 306 -18.38 11.93 -5.63
CA VAL A 306 -17.16 11.64 -4.85
C VAL A 306 -17.19 10.17 -4.46
N GLU A 307 -16.14 9.43 -4.79
CA GLU A 307 -16.06 8.02 -4.39
C GLU A 307 -15.68 7.94 -2.90
N ALA A 308 -16.41 7.13 -2.13
CA ALA A 308 -16.05 6.87 -0.74
C ALA A 308 -14.82 5.96 -0.69
N GLN A 309 -13.91 6.25 0.23
CA GLN A 309 -12.77 5.39 0.49
C GLN A 309 -12.45 5.43 1.99
N GLU A 310 -13.42 5.01 2.80
CA GLU A 310 -13.25 4.95 4.26
C GLU A 310 -12.10 4.02 4.64
N ARG A 311 -11.28 4.45 5.59
CA ARG A 311 -10.14 3.68 6.08
C ARG A 311 -10.34 3.24 7.52
N HIS A 312 -10.11 1.95 7.76
CA HIS A 312 -10.10 1.33 9.07
C HIS A 312 -8.72 0.83 9.45
N PRO A 313 -8.35 0.91 10.74
CA PRO A 313 -7.13 0.27 11.22
C PRO A 313 -7.20 -1.24 10.94
N LEU A 314 -6.03 -1.85 10.76
CA LEU A 314 -5.89 -3.30 10.59
C LEU A 314 -6.45 -4.05 11.80
N ARG A 315 -6.29 -3.49 13.00
CA ARG A 315 -6.96 -3.96 14.21
C ARG A 315 -8.48 -3.87 14.04
N ASP A 316 -9.16 -4.97 14.32
CA ASP A 316 -10.63 -5.09 14.17
C ASP A 316 -11.15 -4.94 12.73
N TYR A 317 -10.27 -4.91 11.74
CA TYR A 317 -10.66 -4.72 10.34
C TYR A 317 -11.66 -5.78 9.86
N CYS A 318 -11.43 -7.06 10.15
CA CYS A 318 -12.36 -8.12 9.76
C CYS A 318 -13.61 -8.12 10.65
N THR A 319 -13.50 -7.73 11.93
CA THR A 319 -14.66 -7.57 12.84
C THR A 319 -15.64 -6.55 12.24
N THR A 320 -15.17 -5.34 11.96
CA THR A 320 -15.99 -4.26 11.39
C THR A 320 -16.60 -4.67 10.05
N ASN A 321 -15.80 -5.27 9.16
CA ASN A 321 -16.29 -5.72 7.87
C ASN A 321 -17.38 -6.79 7.97
N LEU A 322 -17.25 -7.78 8.87
CA LEU A 322 -18.27 -8.79 9.06
C LEU A 322 -19.54 -8.21 9.68
N CYS A 323 -19.44 -7.39 10.73
CA CYS A 323 -20.59 -6.71 11.32
C CYS A 323 -21.35 -5.91 10.26
N ARG A 324 -20.65 -5.08 9.48
CA ARG A 324 -21.29 -4.28 8.41
C ARG A 324 -21.85 -5.17 7.30
N ALA A 325 -21.12 -6.19 6.87
CA ALA A 325 -21.57 -7.08 5.81
C ALA A 325 -22.77 -7.94 6.20
N PHE A 326 -22.99 -8.20 7.49
CA PHE A 326 -24.19 -8.84 8.03
C PHE A 326 -25.25 -7.85 8.54
N ASP A 327 -24.96 -6.53 8.50
CA ASP A 327 -25.83 -5.44 9.00
C ASP A 327 -26.16 -5.57 10.48
N GLU A 328 -25.18 -6.06 11.22
CA GLU A 328 -25.28 -6.28 12.65
C GLU A 328 -24.56 -5.16 13.42
N PRO A 329 -25.02 -4.82 14.64
CA PRO A 329 -24.33 -3.84 15.47
C PRO A 329 -22.95 -4.36 15.88
N TYR A 330 -22.04 -3.46 16.29
CA TYR A 330 -20.70 -3.89 16.75
C TYR A 330 -20.77 -4.81 17.98
N SER A 331 -21.84 -4.67 18.81
CA SER A 331 -22.12 -5.61 19.91
C SER A 331 -22.38 -7.05 19.47
N TRP A 332 -22.73 -7.28 18.19
CA TRP A 332 -22.84 -8.63 17.62
C TRP A 332 -21.49 -9.36 17.60
N ALA A 333 -20.36 -8.64 17.69
CA ALA A 333 -19.04 -9.25 17.78
C ALA A 333 -18.85 -10.11 19.06
N GLU A 334 -19.75 -9.98 20.04
CA GLU A 334 -19.82 -10.80 21.25
C GLU A 334 -20.76 -12.03 21.11
N SER A 335 -21.43 -12.17 19.97
CA SER A 335 -22.36 -13.26 19.71
C SER A 335 -21.65 -14.56 19.31
N GLN A 336 -22.33 -15.70 19.51
CA GLN A 336 -21.85 -16.98 19.02
C GLN A 336 -21.82 -17.03 17.48
N ASP A 337 -22.76 -16.36 16.81
CA ASP A 337 -22.84 -16.33 15.35
C ASP A 337 -21.61 -15.62 14.75
N PHE A 338 -21.20 -14.49 15.33
CA PHE A 338 -19.95 -13.83 14.94
C PHE A 338 -18.74 -14.73 15.17
N LYS A 339 -18.68 -15.40 16.33
CA LYS A 339 -17.57 -16.31 16.65
C LYS A 339 -17.46 -17.43 15.62
N ASP A 340 -18.58 -18.01 15.22
CA ASP A 340 -18.61 -19.05 14.19
C ASP A 340 -18.17 -18.49 12.81
N ALA A 341 -18.57 -17.26 12.45
CA ALA A 341 -18.13 -16.60 11.22
C ALA A 341 -16.61 -16.36 11.21
N MET A 342 -16.08 -15.84 12.32
CA MET A 342 -14.67 -15.59 12.54
C MET A 342 -13.85 -16.88 12.41
N GLU A 343 -14.21 -17.93 13.15
CA GLU A 343 -13.52 -19.21 13.14
C GLU A 343 -13.56 -19.89 11.76
N PHE A 344 -14.69 -19.77 11.07
CA PHE A 344 -14.83 -20.28 9.70
C PHE A 344 -13.95 -19.50 8.70
N SER A 345 -13.85 -18.17 8.81
CA SER A 345 -12.94 -17.36 8.00
C SER A 345 -11.47 -17.74 8.22
N ILE A 346 -11.07 -18.01 9.46
CA ILE A 346 -9.70 -18.46 9.78
C ILE A 346 -9.44 -19.84 9.18
N ALA A 347 -10.40 -20.77 9.30
CA ALA A 347 -10.31 -22.10 8.71
C ALA A 347 -10.20 -22.06 7.18
N ALA A 348 -10.94 -21.16 6.54
CA ALA A 348 -10.83 -20.89 5.11
C ALA A 348 -9.44 -20.37 4.74
N ALA A 349 -8.87 -19.43 5.51
CA ALA A 349 -7.51 -18.91 5.28
C ALA A 349 -6.44 -20.02 5.38
N PHE A 350 -6.56 -20.94 6.34
CA PHE A 350 -5.70 -22.13 6.40
C PHE A 350 -5.82 -23.01 5.15
N THR A 351 -7.03 -23.18 4.62
CA THR A 351 -7.27 -23.95 3.40
C THR A 351 -6.66 -23.27 2.18
N LEU A 352 -6.79 -21.94 2.07
CA LEU A 352 -6.15 -21.14 1.02
C LEU A 352 -4.63 -21.30 1.07
N ALA A 353 -4.01 -21.20 2.26
CA ALA A 353 -2.57 -21.37 2.42
C ALA A 353 -2.08 -22.78 2.05
N ARG A 354 -2.86 -23.83 2.33
CA ARG A 354 -2.52 -25.22 1.93
C ARG A 354 -2.59 -25.42 0.42
N ARG A 355 -3.47 -24.70 -0.28
CA ARG A 355 -3.66 -24.78 -1.73
C ARG A 355 -2.77 -23.81 -2.51
N ALA A 356 -2.15 -22.84 -1.86
CA ALA A 356 -1.30 -21.83 -2.49
C ALA A 356 0.04 -22.42 -2.95
N THR A 357 0.31 -22.34 -4.25
CA THR A 357 1.57 -22.74 -4.88
C THR A 357 2.21 -21.55 -5.59
N ARG A 358 3.53 -21.60 -5.79
CA ARG A 358 4.24 -20.56 -6.55
C ARG A 358 4.05 -20.79 -8.04
N SER A 359 3.51 -19.80 -8.74
CA SER A 359 3.44 -19.78 -10.20
C SER A 359 4.84 -19.93 -10.80
N GLY A 360 4.96 -20.69 -11.88
CA GLY A 360 6.23 -20.99 -12.55
C GLY A 360 7.08 -22.09 -11.89
N LEU A 361 6.72 -22.56 -10.69
CA LEU A 361 7.37 -23.71 -10.03
C LEU A 361 6.35 -24.83 -9.81
N GLN A 362 6.48 -25.94 -10.53
CA GLN A 362 5.54 -27.06 -10.41
C GLN A 362 5.39 -27.51 -8.95
N ASP A 363 4.13 -27.49 -8.48
CA ASP A 363 3.68 -27.97 -7.18
C ASP A 363 4.48 -27.48 -5.96
N THR A 364 5.16 -26.33 -6.07
CA THR A 364 5.93 -25.78 -4.96
C THR A 364 5.00 -24.97 -4.05
N PRO A 365 4.74 -25.43 -2.80
CA PRO A 365 3.84 -24.72 -1.89
C PRO A 365 4.44 -23.39 -1.46
N CYS A 366 3.58 -22.40 -1.21
CA CYS A 366 4.00 -21.18 -0.53
C CYS A 366 4.40 -21.50 0.92
N LEU A 367 5.50 -20.92 1.42
CA LEU A 367 6.03 -21.17 2.78
C LEU A 367 5.35 -20.30 3.85
N ILE A 368 4.06 -20.00 3.68
CA ILE A 368 3.26 -19.31 4.70
C ILE A 368 3.08 -20.25 5.89
N LYS A 369 3.61 -19.86 7.04
CA LYS A 369 3.59 -20.69 8.25
C LYS A 369 2.27 -20.52 9.00
N LYS A 370 1.81 -21.59 9.66
CA LYS A 370 0.56 -21.58 10.44
C LYS A 370 0.48 -20.43 11.46
N TRP A 371 1.58 -20.16 12.18
CA TRP A 371 1.63 -19.07 13.16
C TRP A 371 1.49 -17.67 12.54
N GLN A 372 1.84 -17.50 11.25
CA GLN A 372 1.62 -16.22 10.56
C GLN A 372 0.13 -15.98 10.34
N ILE A 373 -0.60 -17.03 9.96
CA ILE A 373 -2.06 -16.99 9.79
C ILE A 373 -2.72 -16.67 11.14
N TRP A 374 -2.29 -17.33 12.22
CA TRP A 374 -2.78 -17.03 13.57
C TRP A 374 -2.54 -15.59 13.98
N ASN A 375 -1.32 -15.07 13.79
CA ASN A 375 -1.02 -13.68 14.12
C ASN A 375 -1.83 -12.68 13.30
N ALA A 376 -2.04 -12.96 12.01
CA ALA A 376 -2.87 -12.10 11.16
C ALA A 376 -4.33 -12.12 11.60
N ALA A 377 -4.89 -13.29 11.85
CA ALA A 377 -6.26 -13.44 12.36
C ALA A 377 -6.45 -12.71 13.70
N TYR A 378 -5.50 -12.87 14.63
CA TYR A 378 -5.54 -12.22 15.93
C TYR A 378 -5.61 -10.69 15.81
N VAL A 379 -4.78 -10.09 14.95
CA VAL A 379 -4.82 -8.63 14.72
C VAL A 379 -6.12 -8.21 14.03
N LEU A 380 -6.48 -8.88 12.92
CA LEU A 380 -7.64 -8.53 12.09
C LEU A 380 -8.98 -8.63 12.83
N PHE A 381 -9.07 -9.49 13.85
CA PHE A 381 -10.25 -9.63 14.70
C PHE A 381 -10.12 -8.96 16.07
N GLY A 382 -9.11 -8.09 16.27
CA GLY A 382 -9.01 -7.28 17.49
C GLY A 382 -8.70 -8.09 18.74
N GLU A 383 -7.82 -9.08 18.61
CA GLU A 383 -7.32 -9.92 19.71
C GLU A 383 -8.37 -10.86 20.34
N ARG A 384 -9.49 -11.10 19.65
CA ARG A 384 -10.56 -12.00 20.08
C ARG A 384 -10.11 -13.47 20.15
N GLU A 385 -10.63 -14.18 21.16
CA GLU A 385 -10.34 -15.60 21.36
C GLU A 385 -11.13 -16.50 20.39
N PHE A 386 -10.46 -17.51 19.84
CA PHE A 386 -11.04 -18.51 18.95
C PHE A 386 -10.62 -19.92 19.35
N ASN A 387 -11.42 -20.91 18.96
CA ASN A 387 -11.19 -22.32 19.26
C ASN A 387 -10.40 -23.02 18.13
N GLU A 388 -9.12 -23.34 18.38
CA GLU A 388 -8.26 -23.99 17.38
C GLU A 388 -8.77 -25.35 16.89
N ASP A 389 -9.41 -26.15 17.76
CA ASP A 389 -9.92 -27.46 17.39
C ASP A 389 -11.14 -27.34 16.47
N LEU A 390 -11.98 -26.35 16.72
CA LEU A 390 -13.14 -26.06 15.88
C LEU A 390 -12.70 -25.52 14.51
N ILE A 391 -11.71 -24.63 14.49
CA ILE A 391 -11.09 -24.14 13.25
C ILE A 391 -10.49 -25.29 12.44
N ARG A 392 -9.82 -26.25 13.08
CA ARG A 392 -9.28 -27.44 12.40
C ARG A 392 -10.40 -28.28 11.77
N LYS A 393 -11.48 -28.52 12.52
CA LYS A 393 -12.67 -29.22 12.02
C LYS A 393 -13.30 -28.52 10.82
N TYR A 394 -13.42 -27.19 10.86
CA TYR A 394 -13.90 -26.41 9.72
C TYR A 394 -12.94 -26.48 8.54
N ALA A 395 -11.64 -26.39 8.75
CA ALA A 395 -10.64 -26.46 7.68
C ALA A 395 -10.69 -27.81 6.95
N ASP A 396 -10.82 -28.91 7.69
CA ASP A 396 -11.00 -30.25 7.12
C ASP A 396 -12.31 -30.33 6.32
N THR A 397 -13.39 -29.73 6.84
CA THR A 397 -14.69 -29.68 6.15
C THR A 397 -14.63 -28.90 4.84
N ILE A 398 -13.94 -27.75 4.82
CA ILE A 398 -13.74 -26.91 3.63
C ILE A 398 -12.85 -27.64 2.61
N CYS A 399 -11.79 -28.30 3.07
CA CYS A 399 -10.89 -29.07 2.19
C CYS A 399 -11.64 -30.16 1.39
N MET A 400 -12.70 -30.75 1.96
CA MET A 400 -13.55 -31.75 1.30
C MET A 400 -14.60 -31.17 0.35
N THR A 401 -14.63 -29.85 0.12
CA THR A 401 -15.57 -29.18 -0.80
C THR A 401 -14.85 -28.69 -2.06
N GLU A 402 -15.40 -28.99 -3.23
CA GLU A 402 -14.94 -28.43 -4.50
C GLU A 402 -16.12 -27.94 -5.35
N PRO A 403 -16.07 -26.70 -5.89
CA PRO A 403 -15.16 -25.58 -5.60
C PRO A 403 -15.49 -24.85 -4.27
N LEU A 404 -14.55 -24.06 -3.73
CA LEU A 404 -14.69 -23.32 -2.46
C LEU A 404 -15.93 -22.38 -2.44
N LYS A 405 -16.24 -21.73 -3.58
CA LYS A 405 -17.47 -20.94 -3.78
C LYS A 405 -18.78 -21.73 -3.56
N LYS A 406 -18.75 -23.07 -3.66
CA LYS A 406 -19.90 -23.97 -3.51
C LYS A 406 -19.84 -24.79 -2.22
N THR A 407 -19.29 -24.23 -1.15
CA THR A 407 -19.38 -24.85 0.18
C THR A 407 -20.85 -25.19 0.47
N PRO A 408 -21.23 -26.48 0.58
CA PRO A 408 -22.63 -26.88 0.76
C PRO A 408 -23.18 -26.27 2.05
N ARG A 409 -24.43 -25.79 2.01
CA ARG A 409 -25.11 -25.14 3.15
C ARG A 409 -25.06 -26.00 4.42
N GLU A 410 -25.21 -27.30 4.24
CA GLU A 410 -25.21 -28.32 5.31
C GLU A 410 -23.87 -28.43 6.06
N ARG A 411 -22.79 -27.91 5.47
CA ARG A 411 -21.44 -27.94 6.06
C ARG A 411 -21.08 -26.65 6.80
N LEU A 412 -21.94 -25.64 6.74
CA LEU A 412 -21.77 -24.39 7.49
C LEU A 412 -22.32 -24.54 8.91
N PRO A 413 -21.74 -23.83 9.89
CA PRO A 413 -22.32 -23.70 11.23
C PRO A 413 -23.79 -23.30 11.15
N SER A 414 -24.66 -23.93 11.95
CA SER A 414 -26.11 -23.69 11.89
C SER A 414 -26.50 -22.24 12.14
N SER A 415 -25.76 -21.57 13.02
CA SER A 415 -25.77 -20.12 13.30
C SER A 415 -25.62 -19.26 12.06
N LEU A 416 -24.76 -19.66 11.11
CA LEU A 416 -24.45 -18.89 9.91
C LEU A 416 -25.39 -19.15 8.74
N GLN A 417 -26.22 -20.19 8.82
CA GLN A 417 -27.05 -20.61 7.68
C GLN A 417 -28.06 -19.54 7.27
N SER A 418 -28.65 -18.82 8.24
CA SER A 418 -29.59 -17.70 7.98
C SER A 418 -28.89 -16.55 7.26
N TYR A 419 -27.76 -16.08 7.81
CA TYR A 419 -26.97 -14.97 7.24
C TYR A 419 -26.49 -15.27 5.82
N ILE A 420 -25.98 -16.49 5.60
CA ILE A 420 -25.47 -16.91 4.30
C ILE A 420 -26.60 -17.16 3.31
N HIS A 421 -27.81 -17.53 3.77
CA HIS A 421 -28.97 -17.65 2.89
C HIS A 421 -29.30 -16.31 2.24
N GLU A 422 -29.28 -15.23 3.02
CA GLU A 422 -29.65 -13.90 2.56
C GLU A 422 -28.54 -13.20 1.77
N ARG A 423 -27.27 -13.35 2.21
CA ARG A 423 -26.14 -12.54 1.70
C ARG A 423 -25.05 -13.33 0.98
N GLY A 424 -25.14 -14.66 0.99
CA GLY A 424 -24.09 -15.54 0.50
C GLY A 424 -22.85 -15.59 1.40
N PRO A 425 -21.89 -16.48 1.12
CA PRO A 425 -20.69 -16.67 1.94
C PRO A 425 -19.59 -15.65 1.65
N ILE A 426 -19.85 -14.65 0.79
CA ILE A 426 -18.86 -13.70 0.28
C ILE A 426 -18.12 -12.96 1.42
N PRO A 427 -18.79 -12.43 2.45
CA PRO A 427 -18.09 -11.70 3.53
C PRO A 427 -17.06 -12.56 4.27
N ILE A 428 -17.40 -13.82 4.53
CA ILE A 428 -16.54 -14.79 5.21
C ILE A 428 -15.30 -15.11 4.36
N TRP A 429 -15.49 -15.31 3.05
CA TRP A 429 -14.38 -15.54 2.12
C TRP A 429 -13.49 -14.32 1.94
N ARG A 430 -14.06 -13.10 1.96
CA ARG A 430 -13.28 -11.86 1.93
C ARG A 430 -12.37 -11.76 3.16
N ALA A 431 -12.91 -11.97 4.36
CA ALA A 431 -12.11 -12.02 5.57
C ALA A 431 -11.03 -13.11 5.51
N ALA A 432 -11.32 -14.28 4.95
CA ALA A 432 -10.32 -15.33 4.76
C ALA A 432 -9.17 -14.92 3.82
N VAL A 433 -9.49 -14.21 2.73
CA VAL A 433 -8.49 -13.68 1.79
C VAL A 433 -7.66 -12.56 2.43
N ASP A 434 -8.28 -11.67 3.20
CA ASP A 434 -7.58 -10.66 3.99
C ASP A 434 -6.59 -11.31 4.97
N ILE A 435 -7.03 -12.31 5.76
CA ILE A 435 -6.16 -13.06 6.68
C ILE A 435 -5.00 -13.73 5.92
N PHE A 436 -5.31 -14.38 4.79
CA PHE A 436 -4.32 -15.06 3.97
C PHE A 436 -3.22 -14.11 3.49
N PHE A 437 -3.57 -13.00 2.83
CA PHE A 437 -2.57 -12.07 2.33
C PHE A 437 -1.87 -11.29 3.44
N MET A 438 -2.59 -10.88 4.49
CA MET A 438 -1.98 -10.18 5.63
C MET A 438 -1.00 -11.08 6.40
N SER A 439 -1.15 -12.42 6.35
CA SER A 439 -0.17 -13.36 6.91
C SER A 439 1.21 -13.30 6.24
N THR A 440 1.31 -12.71 5.04
CA THR A 440 2.60 -12.46 4.37
C THR A 440 3.38 -11.31 5.01
N ILE A 441 2.73 -10.43 5.78
CA ILE A 441 3.39 -9.29 6.42
C ILE A 441 4.26 -9.77 7.58
N SER A 442 5.55 -9.45 7.48
CA SER A 442 6.50 -9.67 8.56
C SER A 442 6.16 -8.76 9.74
N LYS A 443 6.00 -9.35 10.93
CA LYS A 443 5.66 -8.66 12.18
C LYS A 443 4.31 -7.90 12.14
N ILE A 444 3.27 -8.48 11.55
CA ILE A 444 1.93 -7.88 11.46
C ILE A 444 1.38 -7.22 12.74
N LYS A 445 1.75 -7.70 13.93
CA LYS A 445 1.35 -7.08 15.21
C LYS A 445 1.82 -5.62 15.37
N SER A 446 2.96 -5.25 14.80
CA SER A 446 3.39 -3.84 14.80
C SER A 446 2.61 -2.96 13.83
N CYS A 447 1.63 -3.51 13.12
CA CYS A 447 0.87 -2.84 12.06
C CYS A 447 -0.60 -2.65 12.42
N GLU A 448 -0.98 -2.79 13.70
CA GLU A 448 -2.38 -2.69 14.17
C GLU A 448 -3.08 -1.40 13.73
N ASN A 449 -2.37 -0.27 13.68
CA ASN A 449 -2.92 1.02 13.29
C ASN A 449 -2.88 1.29 11.78
N LEU A 450 -2.47 0.32 10.95
CA LEU A 450 -2.42 0.47 9.50
C LEU A 450 -3.81 0.77 8.93
N PRO A 451 -4.04 1.94 8.31
CA PRO A 451 -5.33 2.31 7.74
C PRO A 451 -5.55 1.64 6.37
N LEU A 452 -6.42 0.64 6.33
CA LEU A 452 -6.84 -0.08 5.14
C LEU A 452 -8.23 0.35 4.68
N ILE A 453 -8.46 0.31 3.37
CA ILE A 453 -9.73 0.69 2.76
C ILE A 453 -10.79 -0.35 3.10
N CYS A 454 -11.88 0.09 3.74
CA CYS A 454 -12.96 -0.76 4.21
C CYS A 454 -14.11 -0.83 3.20
N GLU A 455 -13.83 -1.26 1.98
CA GLU A 455 -14.83 -1.32 0.91
C GLU A 455 -15.22 -2.76 0.57
N THR A 456 -16.52 -3.04 0.62
CA THR A 456 -17.07 -4.36 0.36
C THR A 456 -17.26 -4.61 -1.13
N ASP A 457 -17.62 -3.61 -1.94
CA ASP A 457 -18.18 -3.87 -3.26
C ASP A 457 -17.11 -4.08 -4.33
N PHE A 458 -15.96 -3.43 -4.20
CA PHE A 458 -14.88 -3.49 -5.19
C PHE A 458 -14.15 -4.84 -5.28
N MET A 459 -14.11 -5.63 -4.20
CA MET A 459 -13.45 -6.95 -4.22
C MET A 459 -14.09 -7.93 -5.20
N GLY A 460 -15.36 -7.73 -5.56
CA GLY A 460 -16.08 -8.54 -6.56
C GLY A 460 -15.48 -8.44 -7.97
N ASN A 461 -14.67 -7.42 -8.25
CA ASN A 461 -14.04 -7.20 -9.55
C ASN A 461 -12.54 -7.55 -9.56
N SER A 462 -11.96 -7.97 -8.43
CA SER A 462 -10.54 -8.34 -8.41
C SER A 462 -10.36 -9.75 -9.00
N GLN A 463 -9.61 -9.85 -10.10
CA GLN A 463 -9.26 -11.14 -10.71
C GLN A 463 -8.60 -12.09 -9.70
N ILE A 464 -7.87 -11.54 -8.71
CA ILE A 464 -7.22 -12.30 -7.64
C ILE A 464 -8.25 -13.01 -6.75
N TYR A 465 -9.29 -12.31 -6.26
CA TYR A 465 -10.32 -12.93 -5.42
C TYR A 465 -11.06 -14.04 -6.17
N ASP A 466 -11.48 -13.76 -7.41
CA ASP A 466 -12.21 -14.73 -8.21
C ASP A 466 -11.38 -15.96 -8.55
N ARG A 467 -10.09 -15.77 -8.84
CA ARG A 467 -9.13 -16.86 -9.04
C ARG A 467 -8.97 -17.69 -7.76
N ILE A 468 -8.79 -17.05 -6.60
CA ILE A 468 -8.57 -17.73 -5.32
C ILE A 468 -9.78 -18.57 -4.91
N VAL A 469 -10.98 -17.99 -4.91
CA VAL A 469 -12.19 -18.70 -4.43
C VAL A 469 -12.75 -19.63 -5.52
N GLY A 470 -12.48 -19.36 -6.79
CA GLY A 470 -12.91 -20.19 -7.92
C GLY A 470 -12.07 -21.43 -8.18
N CYS A 471 -10.82 -21.48 -7.69
CA CYS A 471 -9.91 -22.62 -7.91
C CYS A 471 -10.38 -23.91 -7.23
N LYS A 472 -10.29 -25.02 -7.95
CA LYS A 472 -10.58 -26.37 -7.44
C LYS A 472 -9.36 -26.98 -6.73
N ASP A 473 -8.23 -27.02 -7.43
CA ASP A 473 -7.04 -27.76 -7.00
C ASP A 473 -6.02 -26.85 -6.29
N SER A 474 -5.15 -26.19 -7.07
CA SER A 474 -4.08 -25.32 -6.58
C SER A 474 -4.33 -23.86 -6.96
N ILE A 475 -3.96 -22.96 -6.05
CA ILE A 475 -3.96 -21.51 -6.27
C ILE A 475 -2.54 -21.11 -6.64
N ALA A 476 -2.27 -20.95 -7.93
CA ALA A 476 -0.97 -20.48 -8.40
C ALA A 476 -0.82 -18.97 -8.14
N LEU A 477 0.12 -18.60 -7.27
CA LEU A 477 0.44 -17.22 -6.92
C LEU A 477 1.69 -16.74 -7.65
N SER A 478 1.60 -15.59 -8.30
CA SER A 478 2.73 -14.87 -8.86
C SER A 478 3.56 -14.20 -7.78
N SER A 479 4.78 -13.77 -8.12
CA SER A 479 5.64 -12.97 -7.24
C SER A 479 5.05 -11.61 -6.88
N ILE A 480 4.01 -11.14 -7.58
CA ILE A 480 3.42 -9.83 -7.35
C ILE A 480 2.09 -9.88 -6.60
N ASP A 481 1.38 -11.01 -6.61
CA ASP A 481 0.00 -11.09 -6.12
C ASP A 481 -0.18 -10.56 -4.70
N SER A 482 0.70 -10.96 -3.77
CA SER A 482 0.60 -10.51 -2.37
C SER A 482 0.90 -9.02 -2.22
N PHE A 483 1.92 -8.53 -2.95
CA PHE A 483 2.28 -7.12 -2.95
C PHE A 483 1.16 -6.27 -3.56
N SER A 484 0.61 -6.71 -4.70
CA SER A 484 -0.51 -6.06 -5.38
C SER A 484 -1.78 -6.04 -4.54
N TYR A 485 -2.12 -7.16 -3.88
CA TYR A 485 -3.31 -7.23 -3.04
C TYR A 485 -3.24 -6.24 -1.87
N ILE A 486 -2.12 -6.23 -1.14
CA ILE A 486 -1.96 -5.33 0.00
C ILE A 486 -1.77 -3.88 -0.47
N SER A 487 -1.04 -3.63 -1.55
CA SER A 487 -0.93 -2.30 -2.16
C SER A 487 -2.29 -1.77 -2.56
N TRP A 488 -3.16 -2.62 -3.10
CA TRP A 488 -4.52 -2.24 -3.46
C TRP A 488 -5.37 -1.92 -2.23
N ARG A 489 -5.28 -2.71 -1.15
CA ARG A 489 -5.92 -2.39 0.14
C ARG A 489 -5.43 -1.07 0.76
N LEU A 490 -4.19 -0.67 0.44
CA LEU A 490 -3.60 0.60 0.88
C LEU A 490 -3.98 1.76 -0.02
N LEU A 491 -3.81 1.66 -1.34
CA LEU A 491 -3.93 2.78 -2.28
C LEU A 491 -5.37 2.97 -2.77
N GLY A 492 -6.10 1.87 -2.95
CA GLY A 492 -7.42 1.84 -3.58
C GLY A 492 -7.34 1.53 -5.07
N PRO A 493 -8.48 1.56 -5.76
CA PRO A 493 -8.51 1.51 -7.22
C PRO A 493 -7.78 2.74 -7.78
N ASP A 494 -6.99 2.56 -8.84
CA ASP A 494 -6.42 3.69 -9.57
C ASP A 494 -7.47 4.20 -10.57
N PRO A 495 -7.94 5.45 -10.43
CA PRO A 495 -9.04 5.97 -11.24
C PRO A 495 -8.66 6.22 -12.71
N ALA A 496 -7.37 6.21 -13.06
CA ALA A 496 -6.93 6.50 -14.42
C ALA A 496 -7.18 5.36 -15.42
N ASP A 497 -7.20 4.09 -14.99
CA ASP A 497 -7.57 2.95 -15.83
C ASP A 497 -7.83 1.67 -14.99
N PRO A 498 -9.11 1.35 -14.69
CA PRO A 498 -9.49 0.14 -13.94
C PRO A 498 -9.06 -1.17 -14.61
N SER A 499 -8.77 -1.15 -15.91
CA SER A 499 -8.39 -2.31 -16.70
C SER A 499 -6.87 -2.50 -16.84
N MET A 500 -6.06 -1.47 -16.54
CA MET A 500 -4.62 -1.47 -16.78
C MET A 500 -3.74 -1.14 -15.56
N ALA A 501 -4.29 -0.54 -14.50
CA ALA A 501 -3.47 0.15 -13.50
C ALA A 501 -2.77 -0.72 -12.44
N LEU A 502 -3.15 -1.99 -12.22
CA LEU A 502 -2.44 -2.82 -11.24
C LEU A 502 -1.36 -3.71 -11.85
N GLU A 503 -1.45 -4.12 -13.12
CA GLU A 503 -0.44 -5.03 -13.71
C GLU A 503 0.67 -4.28 -14.45
N GLN A 504 0.40 -3.14 -15.12
CA GLN A 504 1.45 -2.43 -15.86
C GLN A 504 2.22 -1.43 -14.99
N ASN A 505 1.56 -0.76 -14.04
CA ASN A 505 2.20 0.22 -13.15
C ASN A 505 2.90 -0.39 -11.93
N THR A 506 2.72 -1.68 -11.60
CA THR A 506 3.38 -2.30 -10.43
C THR A 506 4.61 -3.13 -10.78
N THR A 507 4.85 -3.40 -12.06
CA THR A 507 5.98 -4.24 -12.49
C THR A 507 7.33 -3.63 -12.14
N ASP A 508 7.46 -2.32 -12.08
CA ASP A 508 8.67 -1.63 -11.64
C ASP A 508 8.60 -1.17 -10.18
N ILE A 509 7.41 -1.13 -9.56
CA ILE A 509 7.25 -0.69 -8.17
C ILE A 509 7.54 -1.84 -7.20
N PHE A 510 8.43 -1.57 -6.25
CA PHE A 510 8.74 -2.49 -5.15
C PHE A 510 8.51 -1.88 -3.77
N MET A 511 8.08 -0.61 -3.71
CA MET A 511 7.73 0.09 -2.48
C MET A 511 6.63 1.13 -2.76
N VAL A 512 5.56 1.08 -1.98
CA VAL A 512 4.46 2.04 -2.01
C VAL A 512 4.18 2.56 -0.61
N SER A 513 3.81 3.83 -0.50
CA SER A 513 3.46 4.47 0.75
C SER A 513 2.13 5.19 0.63
N GLU A 514 1.32 5.07 1.67
CA GLU A 514 -0.01 5.63 1.73
C GLU A 514 -0.40 5.85 3.20
N PHE A 515 -1.02 6.99 3.52
CA PHE A 515 -1.38 7.39 4.89
C PHE A 515 -0.24 7.19 5.89
N GLY A 516 0.99 7.58 5.53
CA GLY A 516 2.14 7.48 6.42
C GLY A 516 2.54 6.05 6.79
N TRP A 517 2.15 5.04 5.99
CA TRP A 517 2.66 3.68 6.05
C TRP A 517 3.36 3.33 4.74
N THR A 518 4.33 2.41 4.78
CA THR A 518 5.06 1.96 3.60
C THR A 518 5.11 0.44 3.53
N LEU A 519 4.63 -0.11 2.42
CA LEU A 519 4.77 -1.51 2.03
C LEU A 519 5.98 -1.66 1.09
N PHE A 520 6.83 -2.65 1.30
CA PHE A 520 7.95 -2.92 0.40
C PHE A 520 8.35 -4.40 0.32
N LEU A 521 9.00 -4.75 -0.79
CA LEU A 521 9.51 -6.09 -1.05
C LEU A 521 10.72 -6.43 -0.18
N PRO A 522 10.90 -7.70 0.19
CA PRO A 522 11.98 -8.13 1.07
C PRO A 522 13.37 -8.15 0.39
N SER A 523 13.42 -7.97 -0.94
CA SER A 523 14.68 -7.75 -1.65
C SER A 523 15.30 -6.37 -1.31
N PHE A 524 14.49 -5.39 -0.91
CA PHE A 524 14.96 -4.04 -0.58
C PHE A 524 15.67 -3.98 0.78
N GLY A 525 16.75 -3.20 0.86
CA GLY A 525 17.53 -3.02 2.10
C GLY A 525 18.36 -4.25 2.52
N SER A 526 18.41 -5.29 1.67
CA SER A 526 19.22 -6.49 1.87
C SER A 526 20.66 -6.31 1.41
N ASN A 527 21.23 -5.12 1.54
CA ASN A 527 22.41 -4.69 0.79
C ASN A 527 23.62 -5.63 0.93
N ASP A 528 23.72 -6.29 2.09
CA ASP A 528 24.69 -7.36 2.38
C ASP A 528 24.03 -8.66 2.87
N GLY A 529 22.70 -8.73 2.83
CA GLY A 529 21.93 -9.92 3.21
C GLY A 529 22.04 -11.02 2.16
N ASP A 530 22.22 -12.26 2.62
CA ASP A 530 22.23 -13.43 1.74
C ASP A 530 20.80 -13.72 1.22
N PRO A 531 20.59 -13.91 -0.10
CA PRO A 531 19.26 -14.22 -0.65
C PRO A 531 18.64 -15.48 -0.02
N ALA A 532 19.44 -16.40 0.51
CA ALA A 532 18.92 -17.59 1.17
C ALA A 532 18.23 -17.30 2.52
N GLN A 533 18.52 -16.16 3.15
CA GLN A 533 17.89 -15.75 4.39
C GLN A 533 16.54 -15.03 4.15
N ILE A 534 16.24 -14.66 2.91
CA ILE A 534 15.11 -13.80 2.57
C ILE A 534 13.94 -14.62 2.05
N ASN A 535 12.84 -14.69 2.79
CA ASN A 535 11.64 -15.34 2.26
C ASN A 535 10.97 -14.42 1.22
N PRO A 536 10.95 -14.76 -0.09
CA PRO A 536 10.33 -13.91 -1.10
C PRO A 536 8.81 -13.78 -0.95
N GLU A 537 8.17 -14.65 -0.17
CA GLU A 537 6.73 -14.57 0.10
C GLU A 537 6.37 -13.60 1.21
N ASN A 538 7.35 -13.19 2.03
CA ASN A 538 7.09 -12.23 3.09
C ASN A 538 7.19 -10.81 2.54
N LEU A 539 6.36 -9.91 3.05
CA LEU A 539 6.41 -8.49 2.79
C LEU A 539 6.76 -7.72 4.07
N TYR A 540 7.26 -6.51 3.92
CA TYR A 540 7.50 -5.61 5.04
C TYR A 540 6.56 -4.43 4.96
N LEU A 541 6.02 -4.08 6.12
CA LEU A 541 5.15 -2.93 6.28
C LEU A 541 5.60 -2.17 7.53
N LEU A 542 5.91 -0.89 7.36
CA LEU A 542 6.45 -0.03 8.40
C LEU A 542 5.80 1.35 8.33
N GLU A 543 5.69 2.02 9.47
CA GLU A 543 5.29 3.42 9.52
C GLU A 543 6.33 4.33 8.87
N GLY A 544 5.84 5.39 8.25
CA GLY A 544 6.58 6.49 7.65
C GLY A 544 6.57 6.48 6.13
N VAL A 545 7.00 7.60 5.54
CA VAL A 545 7.09 7.82 4.09
C VAL A 545 8.55 7.79 3.65
N PRO A 546 8.88 7.17 2.50
CA PRO A 546 10.22 7.20 1.93
C PRO A 546 10.71 8.63 1.77
N THR A 547 11.79 8.94 2.51
CA THR A 547 12.39 10.26 2.56
C THR A 547 13.88 10.15 2.27
N ASN A 548 14.39 11.01 1.40
CA ASN A 548 15.82 11.12 1.15
C ASN A 548 16.50 11.81 2.34
N LYS A 549 17.43 11.08 3.00
CA LYS A 549 18.17 11.56 4.19
C LYS A 549 18.91 12.88 3.96
N LYS A 550 19.41 13.11 2.74
CA LYS A 550 20.21 14.29 2.39
C LYS A 550 19.35 15.48 1.99
N THR A 551 18.32 15.25 1.18
CA THR A 551 17.53 16.34 0.59
C THR A 551 16.24 16.64 1.36
N GLY A 552 15.78 15.73 2.22
CA GLY A 552 14.48 15.81 2.89
C GLY A 552 13.28 15.56 1.99
N GLU A 553 13.50 15.27 0.70
CA GLU A 553 12.44 14.99 -0.28
C GLU A 553 11.69 13.72 0.10
N ARG A 554 10.36 13.79 0.12
CA ARG A 554 9.45 12.67 0.36
C ARG A 554 8.83 12.22 -0.96
N LYS A 555 8.75 10.91 -1.17
CA LYS A 555 8.00 10.32 -2.29
C LYS A 555 7.21 9.13 -1.79
N PHE A 556 6.02 8.95 -2.34
CA PHE A 556 5.10 7.89 -1.95
C PHE A 556 5.35 6.58 -2.70
N ARG A 557 6.30 6.57 -3.65
CA ARG A 557 6.64 5.38 -4.44
C ARG A 557 8.14 5.29 -4.62
N VAL A 558 8.65 4.06 -4.58
CA VAL A 558 10.00 3.73 -5.05
C VAL A 558 9.88 2.62 -6.08
N ARG A 559 10.46 2.87 -7.24
CA ARG A 559 10.43 1.96 -8.38
C ARG A 559 11.80 1.75 -8.96
N ASP A 560 11.94 0.64 -9.65
CA ASP A 560 13.12 0.36 -10.43
C ASP A 560 13.25 1.41 -11.54
N ALA A 561 14.47 1.91 -11.74
CA ALA A 561 14.76 2.74 -12.88
C ALA A 561 14.53 1.93 -14.16
N LEU A 562 13.96 2.57 -15.20
CA LEU A 562 13.93 1.99 -16.53
C LEU A 562 15.37 1.67 -16.92
N LEU A 563 15.72 0.39 -16.83
CA LEU A 563 16.90 -0.14 -17.48
C LEU A 563 16.56 0.01 -18.95
N SER A 564 17.06 1.08 -19.58
CA SER A 564 17.04 1.15 -21.03
C SER A 564 17.59 -0.18 -21.49
N SER A 565 16.88 -0.83 -22.41
CA SER A 565 17.34 -2.05 -23.07
C SER A 565 18.61 -1.70 -23.84
N ILE A 566 19.70 -1.47 -23.13
CA ILE A 566 21.03 -1.88 -23.51
C ILE A 566 20.99 -3.41 -23.37
N GLU A 567 20.09 -4.04 -24.13
CA GLU A 567 20.42 -5.26 -24.82
C GLU A 567 21.81 -4.98 -25.38
N PHE A 568 22.83 -5.60 -24.80
CA PHE A 568 23.85 -6.39 -25.48
C PHE A 568 24.23 -6.04 -26.94
N ILE A 569 24.07 -4.79 -27.39
CA ILE A 569 24.62 -4.30 -28.63
C ILE A 569 26.07 -4.02 -28.31
N GLY A 570 26.86 -5.08 -28.44
CA GLY A 570 28.29 -5.00 -28.57
C GLY A 570 28.62 -4.15 -29.79
N SER A 571 28.71 -2.85 -29.60
CA SER A 571 29.38 -1.93 -30.51
C SER A 571 30.16 -0.97 -29.65
N GLY A 572 31.49 -0.98 -29.83
CA GLY A 572 32.50 -0.37 -28.97
C GLY A 572 32.09 1.01 -28.44
N ILE A 573 32.38 1.33 -27.19
CA ILE A 573 33.73 1.45 -26.65
C ILE A 573 33.57 1.33 -25.13
N GLY A 574 34.18 0.30 -24.51
CA GLY A 574 34.37 0.24 -23.05
C GLY A 574 33.35 -0.54 -22.19
N GLY A 575 32.20 -0.97 -22.72
CA GLY A 575 31.26 -1.84 -21.98
C GLY A 575 31.69 -3.31 -22.05
N GLY A 576 32.18 -3.89 -20.96
CA GLY A 576 32.57 -5.29 -20.90
C GLY A 576 31.39 -6.21 -21.24
N ARG A 577 31.53 -7.05 -22.27
CA ARG A 577 30.57 -8.12 -22.55
C ARG A 577 30.49 -9.03 -21.31
N VAL A 578 29.29 -9.26 -20.77
CA VAL A 578 29.09 -10.33 -19.79
C VAL A 578 29.51 -11.63 -20.48
N GLN A 579 30.51 -12.31 -19.92
CA GLN A 579 31.06 -13.51 -20.53
C GLN A 579 30.06 -14.68 -20.47
N SER A 580 30.15 -15.59 -21.44
CA SER A 580 29.34 -16.82 -21.52
C SER A 580 29.83 -17.86 -20.52
N ALA A 581 28.94 -18.41 -19.68
CA ALA A 581 29.36 -19.21 -18.53
C ALA A 581 30.34 -20.34 -18.89
N TRP A 582 31.31 -20.58 -18.00
CA TRP A 582 32.35 -21.57 -18.21
C TRP A 582 32.35 -22.62 -17.09
N VAL A 583 32.52 -23.88 -17.49
CA VAL A 583 32.64 -25.03 -16.59
C VAL A 583 34.06 -25.07 -16.03
N ILE A 584 34.17 -25.20 -14.72
CA ILE A 584 35.43 -25.15 -13.98
C ILE A 584 35.91 -26.57 -13.69
N GLU A 585 35.06 -27.38 -13.05
CA GLU A 585 35.31 -28.80 -12.79
C GLU A 585 34.14 -29.64 -13.33
N ASN A 586 34.44 -30.68 -14.12
CA ASN A 586 33.44 -31.62 -14.67
C ASN A 586 33.88 -33.10 -14.67
N SER A 587 35.08 -33.39 -14.17
CA SER A 587 35.70 -34.73 -14.23
C SER A 587 36.49 -35.09 -12.96
N VAL A 588 36.44 -34.22 -11.94
CA VAL A 588 37.08 -34.46 -10.63
C VAL A 588 36.05 -35.12 -9.72
N LEU A 589 36.47 -36.04 -8.83
CA LEU A 589 35.56 -36.68 -7.86
C LEU A 589 35.03 -35.70 -6.79
N HIS A 590 35.72 -34.58 -6.59
CA HIS A 590 35.43 -33.59 -5.57
C HIS A 590 35.65 -32.17 -6.09
N TYR A 591 34.94 -31.21 -5.51
CA TYR A 591 35.19 -29.79 -5.70
C TYR A 591 35.34 -29.08 -4.36
N GLU A 592 36.10 -27.98 -4.37
CA GLU A 592 36.20 -27.08 -3.23
C GLU A 592 35.14 -25.97 -3.35
N PRO A 593 34.16 -25.90 -2.43
CA PRO A 593 33.17 -24.82 -2.43
C PRO A 593 33.84 -23.46 -2.19
N ARG A 594 33.79 -22.58 -3.19
CA ARG A 594 34.41 -21.25 -3.17
C ARG A 594 33.63 -20.23 -3.99
N CYS A 595 34.08 -18.98 -4.02
CA CYS A 595 33.59 -17.96 -4.93
C CYS A 595 34.62 -17.68 -6.03
N VAL A 596 34.29 -17.99 -7.28
CA VAL A 596 35.23 -17.86 -8.41
C VAL A 596 35.13 -16.50 -9.10
N SER A 597 33.98 -15.83 -8.98
CA SER A 597 33.79 -14.47 -9.48
C SER A 597 33.15 -13.65 -8.37
N PRO A 598 33.96 -13.06 -7.47
CA PRO A 598 33.43 -12.25 -6.39
C PRO A 598 32.87 -10.93 -6.93
N VAL A 599 31.66 -10.59 -6.52
CA VAL A 599 31.21 -9.20 -6.54
C VAL A 599 31.96 -8.47 -5.43
N LEU A 600 32.69 -7.44 -5.81
CA LEU A 600 33.46 -6.61 -4.89
C LEU A 600 32.62 -5.44 -4.38
N GLU A 601 31.82 -4.83 -5.26
CA GLU A 601 31.06 -3.62 -4.95
C GLU A 601 29.61 -3.74 -5.42
N ARG A 602 28.71 -3.16 -4.64
CA ARG A 602 27.29 -2.99 -4.96
C ARG A 602 26.91 -1.54 -4.71
N HIS A 603 26.58 -0.82 -5.77
CA HIS A 603 26.16 0.59 -5.70
C HIS A 603 24.69 0.70 -6.03
N GLU A 604 24.01 1.62 -5.34
CA GLU A 604 22.63 1.95 -5.64
C GLU A 604 22.51 3.42 -6.02
N PHE A 605 21.90 3.67 -7.16
CA PHE A 605 21.71 5.00 -7.70
C PHE A 605 20.26 5.41 -7.53
N TYR A 606 20.05 6.54 -6.86
CA TYR A 606 18.74 7.11 -6.56
C TYR A 606 18.55 8.38 -7.39
N GLY A 607 17.49 8.42 -8.18
CA GLY A 607 17.07 9.59 -8.93
C GLY A 607 15.64 9.98 -8.57
N PRO A 608 15.37 11.21 -8.09
CA PRO A 608 14.00 11.66 -7.92
C PRO A 608 13.33 11.86 -9.29
N SER A 609 12.06 11.48 -9.37
CA SER A 609 11.13 11.88 -10.43
C SER A 609 9.97 12.65 -9.81
N ASN A 610 9.02 13.11 -10.63
CA ASN A 610 7.86 13.86 -10.12
C ASN A 610 7.10 13.05 -9.05
N ALA A 611 6.79 11.78 -9.33
CA ALA A 611 5.93 10.94 -8.49
C ALA A 611 6.66 9.86 -7.65
N ALA A 612 7.91 9.55 -7.96
CA ALA A 612 8.62 8.42 -7.33
C ALA A 612 10.13 8.65 -7.20
N PHE A 613 10.79 7.89 -6.32
CA PHE A 613 12.22 7.64 -6.42
C PHE A 613 12.47 6.49 -7.40
N ASN A 614 13.36 6.70 -8.37
CA ASN A 614 13.84 5.65 -9.26
C ASN A 614 15.16 5.09 -8.72
N VAL A 615 15.28 3.77 -8.71
CA VAL A 615 16.44 3.07 -8.13
C VAL A 615 17.06 2.11 -9.13
N MET A 616 18.38 2.15 -9.25
CA MET A 616 19.15 1.20 -10.04
C MET A 616 20.24 0.59 -9.17
N ILE A 617 20.39 -0.74 -9.23
CA ILE A 617 21.47 -1.45 -8.53
C ILE A 617 22.56 -1.78 -9.54
N ARG A 618 23.81 -1.52 -9.19
CA ARG A 618 24.99 -1.82 -9.99
C ARG A 618 25.91 -2.76 -9.21
N PHE A 619 26.18 -3.93 -9.76
CA PHE A 619 27.11 -4.92 -9.22
C PHE A 619 28.42 -4.85 -10.00
N MET A 620 29.53 -4.65 -9.30
CA MET A 620 30.87 -4.65 -9.90
C MET A 620 31.73 -5.72 -9.24
N GLY A 621 32.49 -6.45 -10.04
CA GLY A 621 33.35 -7.51 -9.53
C GLY A 621 34.42 -7.93 -10.51
N GLU A 622 35.09 -9.02 -10.19
CA GLU A 622 36.21 -9.56 -10.96
C GLU A 622 35.88 -10.95 -11.51
N HIS A 623 36.36 -11.22 -12.72
CA HIS A 623 36.47 -12.54 -13.31
C HIS A 623 37.88 -13.09 -13.11
N LEU A 624 37.96 -14.31 -12.59
CA LEU A 624 39.16 -15.13 -12.68
C LEU A 624 39.03 -15.97 -13.95
N GLU A 625 39.91 -15.75 -14.93
CA GLU A 625 40.04 -16.62 -16.12
C GLU A 625 41.14 -17.68 -15.84
N PRO A 626 40.80 -18.95 -15.62
CA PRO A 626 41.78 -20.02 -15.41
C PRO A 626 42.87 -20.19 -16.49
N ALA A 627 42.68 -19.67 -17.70
CA ALA A 627 43.52 -19.95 -18.86
C ALA A 627 44.49 -18.82 -19.28
N MET A 628 44.53 -17.69 -18.55
CA MET A 628 45.43 -16.57 -18.86
C MET A 628 46.64 -16.59 -17.90
N PRO A 629 47.87 -16.87 -18.38
CA PRO A 629 49.06 -16.95 -17.54
C PRO A 629 49.63 -15.61 -17.05
N ASN A 630 48.82 -14.56 -16.97
CA ASN A 630 49.17 -13.27 -16.35
C ASN A 630 47.93 -12.69 -15.66
N ASP A 631 48.17 -11.99 -14.55
CA ASP A 631 47.28 -11.35 -13.56
C ASP A 631 46.15 -10.41 -14.07
N ASN A 632 45.68 -10.59 -15.31
CA ASN A 632 44.65 -9.77 -15.94
C ASN A 632 43.25 -10.12 -15.41
N LYS A 633 42.98 -9.69 -14.18
CA LYS A 633 41.63 -9.60 -13.61
C LYS A 633 40.77 -8.74 -14.54
N ARG A 634 39.73 -9.35 -15.11
CA ARG A 634 38.72 -8.60 -15.88
C ARG A 634 37.61 -8.17 -14.94
N THR A 635 37.27 -6.90 -14.94
CA THR A 635 36.13 -6.40 -14.17
C THR A 635 34.83 -6.57 -14.95
N PHE A 636 33.75 -6.89 -14.27
CA PHE A 636 32.40 -6.82 -14.82
C PHE A 636 31.57 -5.76 -14.10
N ASP A 637 30.53 -5.32 -14.80
CA ASP A 637 29.57 -4.34 -14.33
C ASP A 637 28.17 -4.74 -14.82
N VAL A 638 27.29 -5.08 -13.88
CA VAL A 638 25.94 -5.57 -14.17
C VAL A 638 24.92 -4.73 -13.42
N GLN A 639 23.91 -4.26 -14.15
CA GLN A 639 22.79 -3.53 -13.58
C GLN A 639 21.63 -4.48 -13.29
N LYS A 640 20.98 -4.26 -12.14
CA LYS A 640 19.83 -5.03 -11.66
C LYS A 640 18.81 -4.12 -11.00
N SER A 641 17.64 -4.69 -10.77
CA SER A 641 16.46 -4.03 -10.24
C SER A 641 15.96 -4.80 -9.00
N TYR A 642 15.39 -4.11 -8.02
CA TYR A 642 14.91 -4.76 -6.79
C TYR A 642 13.72 -5.67 -7.04
N ARG A 643 12.84 -5.30 -7.98
CA ARG A 643 11.77 -6.18 -8.46
C ARG A 643 12.35 -7.42 -9.11
N GLY A 644 13.28 -7.27 -10.06
CA GLY A 644 13.90 -8.39 -10.74
C GLY A 644 14.62 -9.34 -9.79
N LEU A 645 15.32 -8.81 -8.78
CA LEU A 645 15.92 -9.64 -7.72
C LEU A 645 14.86 -10.41 -6.92
N HIS A 646 13.74 -9.79 -6.57
CA HIS A 646 12.62 -10.45 -5.87
C HIS A 646 11.97 -11.53 -6.73
N ASP A 647 11.62 -11.22 -7.97
CA ASP A 647 10.99 -12.14 -8.91
C ASP A 647 11.91 -13.34 -9.17
N ASN A 648 13.22 -13.13 -9.36
CA ASN A 648 14.18 -14.23 -9.52
C ASN A 648 14.25 -15.11 -8.26
N LEU A 649 14.21 -14.52 -7.07
CA LEU A 649 14.19 -15.27 -5.81
C LEU A 649 12.88 -16.06 -5.61
N TRP A 650 11.75 -15.52 -6.05
CA TRP A 650 10.45 -16.20 -6.04
C TRP A 650 10.49 -17.51 -6.83
N HIS A 651 11.10 -17.48 -8.02
CA HIS A 651 11.25 -18.63 -8.92
C HIS A 651 12.45 -19.54 -8.58
N THR A 652 12.99 -19.43 -7.37
CA THR A 652 14.12 -20.25 -6.92
C THR A 652 13.69 -21.22 -5.83
N TYR A 653 13.97 -22.51 -6.03
CA TYR A 653 13.77 -23.56 -5.04
C TYR A 653 14.72 -23.37 -3.86
N ARG A 654 14.26 -23.65 -2.64
CA ARG A 654 15.14 -23.66 -1.45
C ARG A 654 15.59 -25.09 -1.17
N ALA A 655 16.89 -25.27 -0.96
CA ALA A 655 17.40 -26.57 -0.52
C ALA A 655 16.82 -26.92 0.87
N PRO A 656 16.40 -28.19 1.09
CA PRO A 656 15.89 -28.63 2.38
C PRO A 656 16.99 -28.59 3.45
N THR A 657 16.59 -28.47 4.71
CA THR A 657 17.52 -28.59 5.84
C THR A 657 18.10 -29.99 5.90
N CYS A 658 19.40 -30.11 6.21
CA CYS A 658 20.07 -31.39 6.32
C CYS A 658 19.50 -32.27 7.44
N GLU A 659 19.36 -33.57 7.19
CA GLU A 659 18.94 -34.56 8.18
C GLU A 659 20.02 -34.82 9.25
N HIS A 660 21.30 -34.71 8.87
CA HIS A 660 22.43 -34.89 9.78
C HIS A 660 22.68 -33.70 10.72
N GLY A 661 21.70 -32.81 10.88
CA GLY A 661 21.78 -31.62 11.72
C GLY A 661 22.73 -30.55 11.16
N SER A 662 22.65 -29.34 11.72
CA SER A 662 23.67 -28.33 11.48
C SER A 662 24.96 -28.79 12.17
N LEU A 663 25.78 -29.56 11.46
CA LEU A 663 27.14 -29.86 11.90
C LEU A 663 27.79 -28.55 12.32
N SER A 664 28.33 -28.54 13.55
CA SER A 664 29.12 -27.42 14.06
C SER A 664 30.19 -27.06 13.02
N HIS A 665 30.48 -25.76 12.87
CA HIS A 665 31.27 -25.24 11.75
C HIS A 665 32.64 -25.93 11.49
N GLY A 666 33.16 -26.71 12.45
CA GLY A 666 34.43 -27.43 12.36
C GLY A 666 34.39 -28.84 11.74
N GLU A 667 33.22 -29.47 11.54
CA GLU A 667 33.13 -30.86 11.03
C GLU A 667 32.70 -30.97 9.57
N ARG A 668 32.57 -29.85 8.86
CA ARG A 668 32.15 -29.87 7.45
C ARG A 668 33.31 -30.34 6.56
N PRO A 669 33.09 -31.33 5.67
CA PRO A 669 34.13 -31.76 4.74
C PRO A 669 34.59 -30.57 3.89
N ILE A 670 35.92 -30.42 3.76
CA ILE A 670 36.55 -29.34 3.00
C ILE A 670 36.19 -29.41 1.52
N ALA A 671 35.91 -30.62 1.01
CA ALA A 671 35.54 -30.88 -0.37
C ALA A 671 34.17 -31.58 -0.46
N ALA A 672 33.34 -31.12 -1.39
CA ALA A 672 32.03 -31.68 -1.71
C ALA A 672 32.15 -32.66 -2.90
N ARG A 673 31.28 -33.68 -2.96
CA ARG A 673 31.36 -34.73 -3.98
C ARG A 673 30.77 -34.27 -5.32
N LEU A 674 31.51 -34.47 -6.40
CA LEU A 674 31.01 -34.38 -7.77
C LEU A 674 30.64 -35.80 -8.25
N SER A 675 29.39 -36.01 -8.62
CA SER A 675 28.99 -37.22 -9.34
C SER A 675 29.15 -37.02 -10.85
N VAL A 676 29.02 -38.11 -11.61
CA VAL A 676 29.24 -38.13 -13.08
C VAL A 676 28.35 -37.13 -13.86
N ASP A 677 27.24 -36.69 -13.27
CA ASP A 677 26.29 -35.73 -13.88
C ASP A 677 26.30 -34.33 -13.23
N VAL A 678 27.39 -33.97 -12.54
CA VAL A 678 27.54 -32.69 -11.83
C VAL A 678 28.78 -31.96 -12.33
N ALA A 679 28.60 -30.71 -12.77
CA ALA A 679 29.69 -29.79 -13.09
C ALA A 679 29.67 -28.57 -12.15
N THR A 680 30.80 -27.90 -11.98
CA THR A 680 30.88 -26.59 -11.31
C THR A 680 31.09 -25.47 -12.33
N ALA A 681 30.57 -24.28 -12.03
CA ALA A 681 30.69 -23.11 -12.87
C ALA A 681 30.75 -21.82 -12.05
N ALA A 682 31.25 -20.75 -12.64
CA ALA A 682 31.24 -19.42 -12.01
C ALA A 682 29.86 -18.74 -12.12
N GLY A 683 29.49 -17.95 -11.10
CA GLY A 683 28.09 -17.49 -10.93
C GLY A 683 27.64 -16.21 -11.61
N ASN A 684 28.54 -15.40 -12.15
CA ASN A 684 28.21 -14.07 -12.68
C ASN A 684 28.11 -14.00 -14.22
N TRP A 685 27.75 -15.11 -14.88
CA TRP A 685 27.94 -15.28 -16.32
C TRP A 685 26.62 -15.47 -17.04
N SER A 686 26.48 -14.91 -18.25
CA SER A 686 25.27 -15.07 -19.06
C SER A 686 25.17 -16.52 -19.57
N TRP A 687 24.06 -17.18 -19.24
CA TRP A 687 23.78 -18.55 -19.70
C TRP A 687 23.11 -18.60 -21.08
N HIS A 688 22.63 -17.47 -21.61
CA HIS A 688 21.91 -17.42 -22.89
C HIS A 688 22.74 -17.94 -24.09
N PHE A 689 24.05 -17.69 -24.09
CA PHE A 689 24.93 -18.09 -25.19
C PHE A 689 25.23 -19.60 -25.24
N LEU A 690 25.04 -20.33 -24.14
CA LEU A 690 25.35 -21.76 -24.06
C LEU A 690 24.26 -22.64 -24.70
N GLU A 691 22.99 -22.25 -24.63
CA GLU A 691 21.89 -23.04 -25.21
C GLU A 691 21.63 -22.72 -26.69
N GLN A 692 21.96 -21.51 -27.17
CA GLN A 692 21.71 -21.11 -28.57
C GLN A 692 22.82 -21.53 -29.55
N SER A 693 24.04 -21.81 -29.08
CA SER A 693 25.13 -22.21 -29.96
C SER A 693 25.04 -23.68 -30.38
N LYS A 694 24.13 -24.02 -31.30
CA LYS A 694 24.08 -25.34 -31.97
C LYS A 694 25.39 -25.71 -32.71
N ARG A 695 26.33 -24.76 -32.87
CA ARG A 695 27.55 -24.92 -33.69
C ARG A 695 28.83 -25.22 -32.91
N ASN A 696 28.86 -25.04 -31.59
CA ASN A 696 30.00 -25.44 -30.77
C ASN A 696 29.51 -26.45 -29.74
N ASN A 697 30.29 -27.51 -29.53
CA ASN A 697 30.04 -28.62 -28.59
C ASN A 697 29.89 -28.22 -27.10
N SER A 698 29.55 -26.97 -26.79
CA SER A 698 29.43 -26.39 -25.45
C SER A 698 28.00 -26.45 -24.89
N ASN A 699 27.24 -27.52 -25.19
CA ASN A 699 26.15 -27.86 -24.29
C ASN A 699 26.81 -28.40 -23.03
N ILE A 700 26.58 -27.80 -21.87
CA ILE A 700 26.93 -28.40 -20.58
C ILE A 700 25.98 -29.60 -20.43
N PRO A 701 26.41 -30.86 -20.71
CA PRO A 701 25.50 -32.00 -20.71
C PRO A 701 25.02 -32.33 -19.29
N GLU A 702 25.81 -31.96 -18.28
CA GLU A 702 25.62 -32.34 -16.89
C GLU A 702 24.25 -31.89 -16.40
N ARG A 703 23.53 -32.80 -15.75
CA ARG A 703 22.18 -32.53 -15.26
C ARG A 703 22.19 -31.43 -14.20
N ILE A 704 23.25 -31.35 -13.40
CA ILE A 704 23.40 -30.37 -12.31
C ILE A 704 24.63 -29.51 -12.56
N VAL A 705 24.46 -28.19 -12.40
CA VAL A 705 25.54 -27.22 -12.44
C VAL A 705 25.59 -26.50 -11.10
N VAL A 706 26.67 -26.72 -10.35
CA VAL A 706 26.94 -26.05 -9.08
C VAL A 706 27.59 -24.70 -9.35
N VAL A 707 26.97 -23.65 -8.86
CA VAL A 707 27.41 -22.28 -9.08
C VAL A 707 28.29 -21.83 -7.90
N LEU A 708 29.58 -21.65 -8.15
CA LEU A 708 30.61 -21.38 -7.15
C LEU A 708 30.60 -19.90 -6.70
N VAL A 709 29.76 -19.60 -5.70
CA VAL A 709 29.57 -18.25 -5.12
C VAL A 709 29.57 -18.25 -3.58
N LYS A 710 30.10 -19.30 -2.96
CA LYS A 710 30.09 -19.47 -1.49
C LYS A 710 30.77 -18.29 -0.78
N ASN A 711 30.23 -17.90 0.38
CA ASN A 711 30.72 -16.81 1.23
C ASN A 711 30.70 -15.40 0.59
N ASN A 712 30.06 -15.22 -0.58
CA ASN A 712 29.83 -13.90 -1.15
C ASN A 712 28.32 -13.70 -1.42
N PRO A 713 27.57 -13.09 -0.47
CA PRO A 713 26.13 -12.84 -0.60
C PRO A 713 25.75 -12.08 -1.88
N ARG A 714 26.59 -11.13 -2.30
CA ARG A 714 26.35 -10.31 -3.49
C ARG A 714 26.50 -11.12 -4.79
N SER A 715 27.51 -12.00 -4.86
CA SER A 715 27.62 -12.97 -5.96
C SER A 715 26.48 -13.97 -5.97
N ARG A 716 25.95 -14.36 -4.80
CA ARG A 716 24.76 -15.24 -4.71
C ARG A 716 23.51 -14.57 -5.27
N TRP A 717 23.29 -13.30 -4.97
CA TRP A 717 22.21 -12.50 -5.59
C TRP A 717 22.32 -12.48 -7.12
N LEU A 718 23.52 -12.20 -7.62
CA LEU A 718 23.77 -12.15 -9.07
C LEU A 718 23.57 -13.53 -9.71
N ALA A 719 24.04 -14.60 -9.08
CA ALA A 719 23.86 -15.98 -9.55
C ALA A 719 22.38 -16.38 -9.63
N VAL A 720 21.57 -16.06 -8.60
CA VAL A 720 20.11 -16.33 -8.60
C VAL A 720 19.46 -15.61 -9.76
N SER A 721 19.78 -14.33 -9.92
CA SER A 721 19.20 -13.48 -10.96
C SER A 721 19.54 -13.98 -12.36
N VAL A 722 20.80 -14.30 -12.62
CA VAL A 722 21.27 -14.71 -13.94
C VAL A 722 20.79 -16.12 -14.31
N ALA A 723 20.67 -17.04 -13.34
CA ALA A 723 20.17 -18.39 -13.57
C ALA A 723 18.70 -18.39 -14.03
N VAL A 724 17.86 -17.52 -13.43
CA VAL A 724 16.42 -17.43 -13.75
C VAL A 724 16.17 -16.62 -15.02
N GLU A 725 16.82 -15.46 -15.19
CA GLU A 725 16.66 -14.60 -16.36
C GLU A 725 17.06 -15.27 -17.67
N ALA A 726 18.02 -16.20 -17.60
CA ALA A 726 18.49 -16.90 -18.77
C ALA A 726 17.41 -17.73 -19.48
N LYS A 727 16.23 -17.92 -18.86
CA LYS A 727 15.09 -18.70 -19.38
C LYS A 727 15.54 -20.07 -19.91
N THR A 728 16.54 -20.65 -19.25
CA THR A 728 17.12 -21.93 -19.66
C THR A 728 16.15 -23.07 -19.39
N SER A 729 16.46 -24.24 -19.93
CA SER A 729 15.79 -25.50 -19.55
C SER A 729 16.05 -25.95 -18.10
N ARG A 730 16.87 -25.21 -17.33
CA ARG A 730 17.29 -25.58 -15.97
C ARG A 730 16.49 -24.83 -14.90
N ASN A 731 16.07 -25.54 -13.87
CA ASN A 731 15.53 -24.97 -12.64
C ASN A 731 16.65 -24.44 -11.74
N THR A 732 16.32 -23.53 -10.82
CA THR A 732 17.32 -22.95 -9.89
C THR A 732 17.02 -23.38 -8.46
N MET A 733 18.04 -23.90 -7.76
CA MET A 733 18.00 -24.21 -6.34
C MET A 733 19.03 -23.37 -5.58
N LEU A 734 18.59 -22.70 -4.52
CA LEU A 734 19.42 -21.90 -3.63
C LEU A 734 19.65 -22.65 -2.32
N ARG A 735 20.91 -22.85 -1.97
CA ARG A 735 21.31 -23.47 -0.71
C ARG A 735 21.08 -22.53 0.47
N GLY A 736 20.34 -23.00 1.47
CA GLY A 736 20.15 -22.31 2.76
C GLY A 736 21.26 -22.55 3.78
N PRO A 737 21.30 -21.76 4.87
CA PRO A 737 22.28 -21.95 5.96
C PRO A 737 22.14 -23.30 6.68
N GLY A 738 20.92 -23.85 6.73
CA GLY A 738 20.63 -25.17 7.30
C GLY A 738 20.91 -26.35 6.37
N CYS A 739 21.52 -26.12 5.20
CA CYS A 739 21.86 -27.14 4.22
C CYS A 739 23.38 -27.11 3.95
N CYS A 740 24.01 -28.28 3.80
CA CYS A 740 25.38 -28.42 3.30
C CYS A 740 25.39 -28.51 1.77
N GLU A 741 26.56 -28.34 1.18
CA GLU A 741 26.78 -28.33 -0.26
C GLU A 741 26.37 -29.67 -0.90
N ASP A 742 26.76 -30.79 -0.30
CA ASP A 742 26.41 -32.13 -0.79
C ASP A 742 24.91 -32.41 -0.74
N CYS A 743 24.24 -32.04 0.36
CA CYS A 743 22.78 -32.25 0.48
C CYS A 743 22.00 -31.40 -0.51
N ALA A 744 22.43 -30.17 -0.82
CA ALA A 744 21.78 -29.35 -1.83
C ALA A 744 21.89 -29.99 -3.23
N VAL A 745 23.08 -30.49 -3.58
CA VAL A 745 23.29 -31.22 -4.86
C VAL A 745 22.46 -32.50 -4.90
N GLN A 746 22.44 -33.28 -3.81
CA GLN A 746 21.63 -34.50 -3.73
C GLN A 746 20.13 -34.20 -3.78
N ALA A 747 19.67 -33.11 -3.18
CA ALA A 747 18.27 -32.69 -3.26
C ALA A 747 17.89 -32.36 -4.70
N ALA A 748 18.71 -31.59 -5.42
CA ALA A 748 18.50 -31.33 -6.84
C ALA A 748 18.55 -32.62 -7.69
N ALA A 749 19.44 -33.56 -7.38
CA ALA A 749 19.54 -34.85 -8.07
C ALA A 749 18.29 -35.73 -7.93
N LYS A 750 17.51 -35.55 -6.86
CA LYS A 750 16.23 -36.26 -6.65
C LYS A 750 15.08 -35.66 -7.46
N LEU A 751 15.20 -34.41 -7.92
CA LEU A 751 14.12 -33.70 -8.63
C LEU A 751 14.29 -33.82 -10.15
N PRO A 752 13.21 -34.02 -10.93
CA PRO A 752 13.30 -34.16 -12.39
C PRO A 752 13.87 -32.91 -13.07
N GLY A 753 14.38 -33.08 -14.28
CA GLY A 753 14.93 -31.99 -15.09
C GLY A 753 16.39 -31.63 -14.77
N LYS A 754 16.84 -30.51 -15.32
CA LYS A 754 18.18 -29.95 -15.16
C LYS A 754 18.18 -28.85 -14.10
N TRP A 755 19.29 -28.68 -13.39
CA TRP A 755 19.36 -27.80 -12.22
C TRP A 755 20.61 -26.94 -12.18
N PHE A 756 20.45 -25.70 -11.71
CA PHE A 756 21.48 -24.88 -11.11
C PHE A 756 21.40 -25.01 -9.60
N VAL A 757 22.53 -25.23 -8.93
CA VAL A 757 22.63 -25.28 -7.47
C VAL A 757 23.56 -24.17 -7.00
N ILE A 758 23.01 -23.15 -6.36
CA ILE A 758 23.75 -21.96 -5.90
C ILE A 758 24.19 -22.19 -4.45
N ILE A 759 25.50 -22.31 -4.22
CA ILE A 759 26.10 -22.78 -2.96
C ILE A 759 26.58 -21.70 -2.00
#